data_AF-A0AAD2S1Z4-F1
#
_entry.id   AF-A0AAD2S1Z4-F1
#
_cell.length_a   1.000
_cell.length_b   1.000
_cell.length_c   1.000
_cell.angle_alpha   90.00
_cell.angle_beta   90.00
_cell.angle_gamma   90.00
#
_symmetry.space_group_name_H-M   'P 1'
#
loop_
_entity.id
_entity.type
_entity.pdbx_description
1 polymer ?
#
loop_
_entity_poly.entity_id
_entity_poly.type
_entity_poly.pdbx_seq_one_letter_code
_entity_poly.pdbx_strand_id
1 'polypeptide(L)'
;MDKELPWLADNAQLELKYKKGKTPLSHRNWPGEPVPVITENIIQTLGDELLQKAEKKKNIVWRYENFSLEWQSAITQAINLIGEHKPSITARTMAALACIAQNDSQQLLDEIVQHEGLEYATEVVIARQFIVRCYESDPLVVTLQYQNEDYGYGYRSETYNEFDLRLRKHLSLAEESCWQRCADKLIAALPGITKVRRPFIALNLPEKPEIANELVSLECSQTHFRSKEWLKVVADDPKAVKELARYWSQDIFSDREASYMSHENHFGYAACAALLREQGLAAVPRLAMYAHKEDCGSLLVQINHPQVIRTLLLVADKNKPSLQRVAKYSKNFPHATLAALAELLALKAPPARPGYPIIEDQKLPAQQKARDEYWHTLLQTLMASQPQLAEEVMPWLSTQARAVLNSYLSAPPKTVIDSTDNSQMPEILVSPPWRSKKKMTAPRLDLAPLELTPQVYWQPGEQERLASTESARYFSTESLAERMEQKSGRVVLQELGFGDDVWLFLNYILPGKLDAARNSLIVQWHYYPGRVEEIMNGWSSPEAQLAEQALRSGHVEVLINIWENDSYSRYRPEKSVWNLYLLAQLPREMALPFWLRINEKKHLSAGEDYFLSIFGLDALPGLLLAFSHRPKETFPLILNFGATELALPVARVWRRFAAQRDLARQWILQWPEHTATALIPLVFTKPSDNSEAALLALRLLYEQGHGELLQTAANRWQRTDVWPALEHLLKQSPIEIYPARMPKAPDFWHPLMWSRPRLIINHQLITDDALEIIGEMLRFTQGGRFHSGLEQLKTFCQPQTLAAFAWDLFTAWQQAGAPAKDNWAFLALSLFGDESTARDLTTQILAWPQEGKSTRAVSGLNILTLMNNDMALIQLHHISQRAKSRPLRDNAAEFLQVVAENRGLSQEELADRLVPTLGLDDPQALSFDFGPRQFTVRFDENLNPVIFDQQNVRQKSVPRLRTDDDQLKAPEALARLKGLKKDTTQVSKNLLPRLEAALRTTRRWSLADFHSLFVNHPFTRLVTQRLIWGVYPANEPRRLLNAFRVAAEGEFCNAQDEPIDLPADALIGIAHPLEMTEGMRSEFAQLFADYEIMPPFRQLARRTVLLTPDESTSNSLTRWEGKSATVGQLMGMRYKGWESGYEDAFVYGLGEYRLVLKFSPGFNHYNVDSKALMSFRSLRVYRDNKSVTFAELDVFDLSEALSAPDVIFH
;
A
#
# COMPACT_ATOMS: atom_id res chain seq x y z
N MET A 1 -11.55 25.92 52.14
CA MET A 1 -11.85 24.69 51.39
C MET A 1 -10.83 24.60 50.29
N ASP A 2 -9.78 23.82 50.50
CA ASP A 2 -8.81 23.51 49.44
C ASP A 2 -9.58 22.79 48.33
N LYS A 3 -9.77 23.46 47.19
CA LYS A 3 -10.40 22.82 46.03
C LYS A 3 -9.48 21.70 45.58
N GLU A 4 -9.97 20.47 45.57
CA GLU A 4 -9.24 19.32 45.02
C GLU A 4 -8.85 19.59 43.56
N LEU A 5 -7.62 19.22 43.19
CA LEU A 5 -7.13 19.36 41.82
C LEU A 5 -7.98 18.49 40.87
N PRO A 6 -8.40 19.01 39.70
CA PRO A 6 -9.15 18.21 38.72
C PRO A 6 -8.30 17.17 37.97
N TRP A 7 -7.01 17.07 38.29
CA TRP A 7 -6.05 16.11 37.77
C TRP A 7 -5.06 15.68 38.86
N LEU A 8 -4.21 14.69 38.56
CA LEU A 8 -3.24 14.15 39.51
C LEU A 8 -2.25 15.23 40.00
N ALA A 9 -1.91 15.26 41.28
CA ALA A 9 -0.86 16.14 41.78
C ALA A 9 0.52 15.77 41.18
N ASP A 10 1.44 16.73 41.08
CA ASP A 10 2.77 16.54 40.47
C ASP A 10 3.59 15.40 41.13
N ASN A 11 3.33 15.10 42.40
CA ASN A 11 3.97 14.05 43.19
C ASN A 11 3.10 12.80 43.40
N ALA A 12 1.96 12.69 42.73
CA ALA A 12 1.07 11.54 42.87
C ALA A 12 1.71 10.27 42.30
N GLN A 13 1.51 9.15 42.99
CA GLN A 13 1.91 7.83 42.49
C GLN A 13 1.02 7.43 41.30
N LEU A 14 1.63 6.96 40.22
CA LEU A 14 0.92 6.61 38.99
C LEU A 14 0.37 5.18 39.03
N GLU A 15 -0.94 5.05 38.87
CA GLU A 15 -1.60 3.75 38.66
C GLU A 15 -1.71 3.42 37.16
N LEU A 16 -0.81 2.57 36.67
CA LEU A 16 -0.73 2.19 35.26
C LEU A 16 -1.29 0.78 35.03
N LYS A 17 -2.10 0.62 33.97
CA LYS A 17 -2.52 -0.70 33.47
C LYS A 17 -1.58 -1.13 32.35
N TYR A 18 -1.01 -2.33 32.50
CA TYR A 18 -0.05 -2.89 31.56
C TYR A 18 -0.72 -3.82 30.53
N LYS A 19 -0.15 -3.89 29.32
CA LYS A 19 -0.61 -4.81 28.26
C LYS A 19 -0.36 -6.27 28.70
N LYS A 20 -1.21 -7.21 28.25
CA LYS A 20 -1.05 -8.64 28.54
C LYS A 20 0.32 -9.13 28.04
N GLY A 21 1.10 -9.78 28.90
CA GLY A 21 2.45 -10.26 28.58
C GLY A 21 3.54 -9.19 28.59
N LYS A 22 3.24 -7.94 28.95
CA LYS A 22 4.23 -6.86 29.08
C LYS A 22 4.22 -6.34 30.52
N THR A 23 5.35 -6.46 31.22
CA THR A 23 5.51 -5.99 32.60
C THR A 23 6.62 -4.94 32.70
N PRO A 24 6.55 -3.99 33.65
CA PRO A 24 7.69 -3.14 33.97
C PRO A 24 8.93 -3.96 34.33
N LEU A 25 10.11 -3.40 34.11
CA LEU A 25 11.35 -3.94 34.72
C LEU A 25 11.19 -3.98 36.24
N SER A 26 11.69 -5.05 36.86
CA SER A 26 11.48 -5.32 38.30
C SER A 26 12.24 -4.33 39.18
N HIS A 27 11.70 -4.07 40.37
CA HIS A 27 12.29 -3.19 41.39
C HIS A 27 11.92 -3.74 42.77
N ARG A 28 12.75 -3.59 43.80
CA ARG A 28 12.49 -4.12 45.16
C ARG A 28 11.17 -3.64 45.78
N ASN A 29 10.82 -2.38 45.59
CA ASN A 29 9.51 -1.84 45.97
C ASN A 29 8.31 -2.48 45.21
N TRP A 30 8.55 -3.06 44.03
CA TRP A 30 7.51 -3.65 43.17
C TRP A 30 8.04 -4.91 42.47
N PRO A 31 8.33 -5.98 43.22
CA PRO A 31 9.03 -7.12 42.65
C PRO A 31 8.17 -7.86 41.63
N GLY A 32 6.84 -7.83 41.76
CA GLY A 32 5.90 -8.58 40.91
C GLY A 32 5.79 -10.05 41.33
N GLU A 33 5.21 -10.89 40.45
CA GLU A 33 4.99 -12.32 40.71
C GLU A 33 6.27 -13.11 40.99
N PRO A 34 6.27 -14.15 41.83
CA PRO A 34 7.46 -14.97 42.08
C PRO A 34 7.95 -15.66 40.79
N VAL A 35 9.24 -15.99 40.75
CA VAL A 35 9.82 -16.75 39.64
C VAL A 35 9.30 -18.19 39.70
N PRO A 36 8.75 -18.75 38.60
CA PRO A 36 8.26 -20.13 38.59
C PRO A 36 9.42 -21.12 38.71
N VAL A 37 9.15 -22.27 39.34
CA VAL A 37 10.12 -23.37 39.46
C VAL A 37 10.40 -23.95 38.08
N ILE A 38 11.68 -24.07 37.72
CA ILE A 38 12.10 -24.69 36.47
C ILE A 38 12.14 -26.21 36.65
N THR A 39 11.47 -26.92 35.75
CA THR A 39 11.40 -28.39 35.72
C THR A 39 12.24 -29.02 34.62
N GLU A 40 12.76 -28.19 33.71
CA GLU A 40 13.65 -28.58 32.62
C GLU A 40 15.11 -28.52 33.09
N ASN A 41 15.96 -29.42 32.59
CA ASN A 41 17.38 -29.46 32.93
C ASN A 41 18.21 -28.76 31.84
N ILE A 42 18.00 -27.45 31.65
CA ILE A 42 18.63 -26.68 30.55
C ILE A 42 20.15 -26.63 30.74
N ILE A 43 20.62 -26.54 31.99
CA ILE A 43 22.05 -26.63 32.31
C ILE A 43 22.61 -27.96 31.76
N GLN A 44 21.93 -29.09 32.00
CA GLN A 44 22.42 -30.41 31.57
C GLN A 44 22.55 -30.53 30.05
N THR A 45 21.66 -29.91 29.28
CA THR A 45 21.68 -29.97 27.81
C THR A 45 22.46 -28.82 27.15
N LEU A 46 23.05 -27.91 27.94
CA LEU A 46 23.71 -26.73 27.42
C LEU A 46 24.91 -27.08 26.52
N GLY A 47 24.89 -26.57 25.29
CA GLY A 47 25.95 -26.79 24.29
C GLY A 47 25.83 -28.08 23.49
N ASP A 48 24.94 -29.01 23.86
CA ASP A 48 24.80 -30.32 23.18
C ASP A 48 24.33 -30.17 21.73
N GLU A 49 23.56 -29.12 21.44
CA GLU A 49 23.14 -28.74 20.09
C GLU A 49 24.32 -28.48 19.15
N LEU A 50 25.47 -28.02 19.67
CA LEU A 50 26.68 -27.84 18.87
C LEU A 50 27.28 -29.19 18.45
N LEU A 51 27.16 -30.22 19.29
CA LEU A 51 27.60 -31.58 18.95
C LEU A 51 26.67 -32.23 17.93
N GLN A 52 25.37 -31.97 18.01
CA GLN A 52 24.42 -32.44 16.99
C GLN A 52 24.74 -31.85 15.60
N LYS A 53 25.19 -30.59 15.54
CA LYS A 53 25.58 -29.93 14.27
C LYS A 53 26.93 -30.39 13.71
N ALA A 54 27.85 -30.84 14.56
CA ALA A 54 29.24 -31.17 14.18
C ALA A 54 29.54 -32.68 14.15
N GLU A 55 28.57 -33.54 14.48
CA GLU A 55 28.66 -35.00 14.73
C GLU A 55 29.63 -35.43 15.86
N LYS A 56 30.74 -34.71 16.10
CA LYS A 56 31.70 -34.92 17.21
C LYS A 56 32.40 -33.61 17.60
N LYS A 57 32.78 -33.51 18.88
CA LYS A 57 33.54 -32.38 19.44
C LYS A 57 34.87 -32.06 18.73
N LYS A 58 35.54 -33.08 18.17
CA LYS A 58 36.83 -32.94 17.46
C LYS A 58 36.73 -32.17 16.13
N ASN A 59 35.51 -32.00 15.62
CA ASN A 59 35.26 -31.34 14.34
C ASN A 59 35.06 -29.82 14.49
N ILE A 60 35.01 -29.31 15.73
CA ILE A 60 34.86 -27.88 16.02
C ILE A 60 36.23 -27.24 16.21
N VAL A 61 36.51 -26.19 15.45
CA VAL A 61 37.71 -25.36 15.59
C VAL A 61 37.45 -24.26 16.61
N TRP A 62 38.22 -24.26 17.71
CA TRP A 62 38.08 -23.29 18.79
C TRP A 62 39.18 -22.24 18.72
N ARG A 63 38.83 -20.96 18.78
CA ARG A 63 39.76 -19.82 18.82
C ARG A 63 39.48 -18.98 20.06
N TYR A 64 40.43 -18.88 20.97
CA TYR A 64 40.30 -18.15 22.24
C TYR A 64 41.66 -17.77 22.86
N GLU A 65 42.69 -17.66 22.02
CA GLU A 65 44.10 -17.48 22.41
C GLU A 65 44.35 -16.12 23.08
N ASN A 66 43.48 -15.13 22.82
CA ASN A 66 43.61 -13.76 23.33
C ASN A 66 43.14 -13.58 24.79
N PHE A 67 42.70 -14.66 25.46
CA PHE A 67 42.26 -14.62 26.85
C PHE A 67 43.41 -14.79 27.86
N SER A 68 43.23 -14.29 29.09
CA SER A 68 44.14 -14.60 30.21
C SER A 68 44.16 -16.11 30.53
N LEU A 69 45.22 -16.59 31.17
CA LEU A 69 45.35 -18.01 31.56
C LEU A 69 44.15 -18.53 32.36
N GLU A 70 43.59 -17.69 33.24
CA GLU A 70 42.39 -18.04 34.00
C GLU A 70 41.14 -18.22 33.11
N TRP A 71 40.98 -17.38 32.09
CA TRP A 71 39.88 -17.48 31.14
C TRP A 71 40.07 -18.64 30.17
N GLN A 72 41.29 -18.88 29.70
CA GLN A 72 41.61 -20.05 28.87
C GLN A 72 41.31 -21.36 29.62
N SER A 73 41.64 -21.43 30.91
CA SER A 73 41.30 -22.58 31.76
C SER A 73 39.78 -22.77 31.88
N ALA A 74 39.03 -21.69 32.14
CA ALA A 74 37.57 -21.74 32.26
C ALA A 74 36.89 -22.13 30.93
N ILE A 75 37.36 -21.59 29.80
CA ILE A 75 36.85 -21.92 28.46
C ILE A 75 37.16 -23.39 28.14
N THR A 76 38.36 -23.88 28.44
CA THR A 76 38.74 -25.28 28.22
C THR A 76 37.87 -26.21 29.06
N GLN A 77 37.61 -25.84 30.32
CA GLN A 77 36.70 -26.59 31.19
C GLN A 77 35.27 -26.59 30.63
N ALA A 78 34.75 -25.45 30.17
CA ALA A 78 33.43 -25.35 29.55
C ALA A 78 33.32 -26.24 28.29
N ILE A 79 34.32 -26.19 27.41
CA ILE A 79 34.41 -27.04 26.22
C ILE A 79 34.37 -28.53 26.60
N ASN A 80 35.00 -28.92 27.72
CA ASN A 80 35.01 -30.29 28.24
C ASN A 80 33.68 -30.77 28.83
N LEU A 81 32.78 -29.86 29.17
CA LEU A 81 31.47 -30.17 29.74
C LEU A 81 30.33 -30.24 28.70
N ILE A 82 30.64 -30.00 27.42
CA ILE A 82 29.68 -30.14 26.33
C ILE A 82 29.39 -31.62 26.09
N GLY A 83 28.12 -32.04 26.14
CA GLY A 83 27.69 -33.44 25.99
C GLY A 83 27.92 -34.33 27.23
N GLU A 84 28.38 -33.76 28.34
CA GLU A 84 28.67 -34.47 29.58
C GLU A 84 27.81 -33.96 30.74
N HIS A 85 27.68 -34.76 31.80
CA HIS A 85 27.01 -34.31 33.02
C HIS A 85 27.80 -33.17 33.67
N LYS A 86 27.11 -32.07 33.98
CA LYS A 86 27.74 -30.83 34.43
C LYS A 86 27.70 -30.77 35.97
N PRO A 87 28.85 -30.95 36.67
CA PRO A 87 28.91 -30.79 38.12
C PRO A 87 28.85 -29.30 38.50
N SER A 88 28.83 -28.99 39.80
CA SER A 88 29.04 -27.61 40.28
C SER A 88 30.38 -27.10 39.75
N ILE A 89 30.32 -26.02 38.97
CA ILE A 89 31.44 -25.43 38.23
C ILE A 89 31.64 -23.99 38.69
N THR A 90 32.75 -23.36 38.28
CA THR A 90 32.97 -21.95 38.62
C THR A 90 32.06 -21.05 37.78
N ALA A 91 31.66 -19.90 38.33
CA ALA A 91 30.80 -18.93 37.64
C ALA A 91 31.35 -18.50 36.27
N ARG A 92 32.68 -18.37 36.15
CA ARG A 92 33.38 -18.07 34.90
C ARG A 92 33.26 -19.17 33.86
N THR A 93 33.29 -20.43 34.29
CA THR A 93 33.10 -21.60 33.42
C THR A 93 31.66 -21.68 32.93
N MET A 94 30.69 -21.42 33.82
CA MET A 94 29.28 -21.36 33.44
C MET A 94 29.01 -20.21 32.45
N ALA A 95 29.60 -19.03 32.67
CA ALA A 95 29.51 -17.90 31.75
C ALA A 95 30.07 -18.24 30.36
N ALA A 96 31.24 -18.89 30.29
CA ALA A 96 31.82 -19.35 29.03
C ALA A 96 30.93 -20.39 28.34
N LEU A 97 30.37 -21.33 29.11
CA LEU A 97 29.50 -22.38 28.57
C LEU A 97 28.20 -21.82 27.98
N ALA A 98 27.54 -20.91 28.68
CA ALA A 98 26.34 -20.22 28.20
C ALA A 98 26.63 -19.37 26.95
N CYS A 99 27.78 -18.71 26.90
CA CYS A 99 28.24 -17.94 25.72
C CYS A 99 28.49 -18.86 24.51
N ILE A 100 29.17 -20.00 24.72
CA ILE A 100 29.41 -21.01 23.67
C ILE A 100 28.08 -21.52 23.10
N ALA A 101 27.14 -21.87 23.97
CA ALA A 101 25.83 -22.38 23.60
C ALA A 101 24.91 -21.33 22.94
N GLN A 102 25.25 -20.03 23.00
CA GLN A 102 24.39 -18.92 22.58
C GLN A 102 22.99 -18.97 23.22
N ASN A 103 22.89 -19.46 24.46
CA ASN A 103 21.63 -19.51 25.18
C ASN A 103 21.51 -18.29 26.10
N ASP A 104 20.62 -17.38 25.72
CA ASP A 104 20.32 -16.14 26.44
C ASP A 104 18.91 -16.16 27.06
N SER A 105 18.37 -17.34 27.37
CA SER A 105 17.00 -17.47 27.92
C SER A 105 16.90 -17.07 29.40
N GLN A 106 15.74 -16.54 29.80
CA GLN A 106 15.43 -16.27 31.21
C GLN A 106 15.40 -17.55 32.07
N GLN A 107 14.94 -18.66 31.47
CA GLN A 107 14.80 -19.94 32.14
C GLN A 107 16.16 -20.50 32.58
N LEU A 108 17.22 -20.30 31.80
CA LEU A 108 18.56 -20.71 32.18
C LEU A 108 19.06 -19.97 33.43
N LEU A 109 18.81 -18.66 33.55
CA LEU A 109 19.19 -17.94 34.77
C LEU A 109 18.32 -18.39 35.95
N ASP A 110 17.02 -18.61 35.73
CA ASP A 110 16.10 -19.12 36.74
C ASP A 110 16.58 -20.47 37.30
N GLU A 111 17.04 -21.39 36.44
CA GLU A 111 17.62 -22.68 36.84
C GLU A 111 18.94 -22.49 37.61
N ILE A 112 19.85 -21.62 37.16
CA ILE A 112 21.11 -21.34 37.88
C ILE A 112 20.85 -20.83 39.30
N VAL A 113 19.89 -19.90 39.46
CA VAL A 113 19.52 -19.38 40.79
C VAL A 113 18.89 -20.48 41.64
N GLN A 114 18.05 -21.34 41.06
CA GLN A 114 17.39 -22.44 41.76
C GLN A 114 18.39 -23.47 42.30
N HIS A 115 19.45 -23.79 41.54
CA HIS A 115 20.40 -24.84 41.89
C HIS A 115 21.61 -24.35 42.69
N GLU A 116 22.20 -23.21 42.31
CA GLU A 116 23.48 -22.72 42.86
C GLU A 116 23.32 -21.43 43.69
N GLY A 117 22.12 -20.82 43.68
CA GLY A 117 21.79 -19.63 44.44
C GLY A 117 22.08 -18.30 43.70
N LEU A 118 21.47 -17.23 44.21
CA LEU A 118 21.49 -15.90 43.57
C LEU A 118 22.89 -15.27 43.55
N GLU A 119 23.69 -15.48 44.59
CA GLU A 119 25.05 -14.95 44.66
C GLU A 119 25.96 -15.55 43.59
N TYR A 120 25.83 -16.85 43.32
CA TYR A 120 26.54 -17.52 42.24
C TYR A 120 26.06 -17.03 40.88
N ALA A 121 24.74 -16.93 40.67
CA ALA A 121 24.16 -16.39 39.45
C ALA A 121 24.62 -14.96 39.14
N THR A 122 24.79 -14.12 40.18
CA THR A 122 25.33 -12.76 40.05
C THR A 122 26.77 -12.78 39.55
N GLU A 123 27.61 -13.69 40.04
CA GLU A 123 28.98 -13.86 39.56
C GLU A 123 29.02 -14.37 38.10
N VAL A 124 28.07 -15.22 37.70
CA VAL A 124 27.94 -15.68 36.30
C VAL A 124 27.63 -14.50 35.38
N VAL A 125 26.66 -13.66 35.75
CA VAL A 125 26.28 -12.47 34.96
C VAL A 125 27.43 -11.46 34.90
N ILE A 126 28.18 -11.27 35.99
CA ILE A 126 29.40 -10.44 35.98
C ILE A 126 30.43 -11.02 35.01
N ALA A 127 30.70 -12.33 35.07
CA ALA A 127 31.68 -12.98 34.20
C ALA A 127 31.29 -12.90 32.71
N ARG A 128 29.99 -12.99 32.38
CA ARG A 128 29.48 -12.82 31.02
C ARG A 128 29.78 -11.46 30.42
N GLN A 129 29.99 -10.41 31.24
CA GLN A 129 30.34 -9.08 30.71
C GLN A 129 31.73 -9.00 30.08
N PHE A 130 32.56 -10.05 30.21
CA PHE A 130 33.92 -10.10 29.70
C PHE A 130 34.11 -10.96 28.45
N ILE A 131 33.14 -11.80 28.09
CA ILE A 131 33.26 -12.80 27.01
C ILE A 131 32.14 -12.65 25.97
N VAL A 132 32.51 -12.75 24.70
CA VAL A 132 31.62 -12.65 23.53
C VAL A 132 31.95 -13.78 22.56
N ARG A 133 30.94 -14.29 21.83
CA ARG A 133 31.15 -15.24 20.73
C ARG A 133 31.01 -14.52 19.39
N CYS A 134 32.07 -14.49 18.58
CA CYS A 134 32.03 -13.81 17.29
C CYS A 134 31.09 -14.52 16.30
N TYR A 135 30.49 -13.74 15.39
CA TYR A 135 29.75 -14.29 14.25
C TYR A 135 30.72 -14.94 13.26
N GLU A 136 30.46 -16.19 12.92
CA GLU A 136 31.22 -16.97 11.93
C GLU A 136 30.24 -17.58 10.92
N SER A 137 30.59 -17.54 9.64
CA SER A 137 29.76 -18.16 8.58
C SER A 137 29.83 -19.69 8.60
N ASP A 138 30.92 -20.25 9.15
CA ASP A 138 31.10 -21.67 9.35
C ASP A 138 30.63 -22.07 10.78
N PRO A 139 29.56 -22.87 10.93
CA PRO A 139 29.08 -23.29 12.24
C PRO A 139 30.07 -24.19 13.00
N LEU A 140 31.10 -24.72 12.34
CA LEU A 140 32.17 -25.53 12.94
C LEU A 140 33.32 -24.69 13.48
N VAL A 141 33.30 -23.37 13.30
CA VAL A 141 34.29 -22.45 13.88
C VAL A 141 33.64 -21.66 15.02
N VAL A 142 34.24 -21.75 16.20
CA VAL A 142 33.83 -20.97 17.37
C VAL A 142 34.98 -20.07 17.83
N THR A 143 34.81 -18.78 17.62
CA THR A 143 35.74 -17.75 18.05
C THR A 143 35.18 -17.03 19.29
N LEU A 144 35.93 -17.06 20.40
CA LEU A 144 35.64 -16.34 21.63
C LEU A 144 36.69 -15.25 21.84
N GLN A 145 36.26 -14.07 22.26
CA GLN A 145 37.17 -12.94 22.53
C GLN A 145 36.74 -12.14 23.76
N TYR A 146 37.67 -11.35 24.30
CA TYR A 146 37.30 -10.30 25.27
C TYR A 146 36.38 -9.29 24.59
N GLN A 147 35.33 -8.89 25.29
CA GLN A 147 34.45 -7.84 24.81
C GLN A 147 35.13 -6.46 24.85
N ASN A 148 35.74 -6.08 23.74
CA ASN A 148 36.57 -4.86 23.62
C ASN A 148 35.96 -3.79 22.71
N GLU A 149 34.91 -4.10 21.94
CA GLU A 149 34.39 -3.22 20.90
C GLU A 149 32.84 -3.16 20.89
N ASP A 150 32.29 -2.08 20.32
CA ASP A 150 30.85 -1.90 19.99
C ASP A 150 30.55 -2.41 18.56
N TYR A 151 31.24 -3.47 18.08
CA TYR A 151 30.93 -4.12 16.80
C TYR A 151 29.64 -4.92 16.94
N GLY A 152 28.53 -4.20 16.95
CA GLY A 152 27.20 -4.74 16.97
C GLY A 152 26.23 -3.65 16.57
N TYR A 153 26.11 -3.39 15.27
CA TYR A 153 25.09 -2.47 14.79
C TYR A 153 23.70 -3.09 15.00
N GLY A 154 23.09 -2.82 16.15
CA GLY A 154 21.69 -3.12 16.47
C GLY A 154 21.51 -4.08 17.64
N TYR A 155 20.29 -4.08 18.19
CA TYR A 155 19.76 -4.91 19.28
C TYR A 155 19.80 -6.46 19.10
N ARG A 156 20.92 -6.98 18.61
CA ARG A 156 21.53 -8.19 19.16
C ARG A 156 22.84 -7.79 19.85
N SER A 157 22.83 -6.73 20.67
CA SER A 157 23.97 -6.55 21.55
C SER A 157 23.92 -7.70 22.53
N GLU A 158 24.96 -8.53 22.57
CA GLU A 158 25.20 -9.49 23.66
C GLU A 158 25.29 -8.79 25.04
N THR A 159 25.03 -7.48 25.12
CA THR A 159 25.02 -6.60 26.29
C THR A 159 23.71 -6.54 27.06
N TYR A 160 22.56 -6.76 26.41
CA TYR A 160 21.24 -6.57 27.03
C TYR A 160 20.28 -7.67 26.60
N ASN A 161 20.67 -8.92 26.82
CA ASN A 161 19.86 -10.09 26.50
C ASN A 161 18.91 -10.43 27.67
N GLU A 162 17.98 -11.35 27.41
CA GLU A 162 16.98 -11.74 28.42
C GLU A 162 17.60 -12.43 29.63
N PHE A 163 18.62 -13.27 29.44
CA PHE A 163 19.36 -13.94 30.52
C PHE A 163 19.98 -12.94 31.50
N ASP A 164 20.76 -11.99 31.01
CA ASP A 164 21.49 -11.06 31.85
C ASP A 164 20.50 -10.13 32.59
N LEU A 165 19.48 -9.59 31.89
CA LEU A 165 18.49 -8.71 32.51
C LEU A 165 17.55 -9.45 33.49
N ARG A 166 17.42 -10.77 33.37
CA ARG A 166 16.66 -11.59 34.30
C ARG A 166 17.23 -11.53 35.73
N LEU A 167 18.51 -11.19 35.90
CA LEU A 167 19.10 -11.02 37.23
C LEU A 167 18.38 -9.95 38.06
N ARG A 168 17.98 -8.83 37.42
CA ARG A 168 17.21 -7.76 38.06
C ARG A 168 15.93 -8.27 38.71
N LYS A 169 15.25 -9.26 38.10
CA LYS A 169 14.06 -9.89 38.67
C LYS A 169 14.37 -10.63 39.97
N HIS A 170 15.42 -11.43 39.99
CA HIS A 170 15.84 -12.16 41.20
C HIS A 170 16.34 -11.23 42.31
N LEU A 171 17.12 -10.20 41.96
CA LEU A 171 17.55 -9.17 42.90
C LEU A 171 16.37 -8.43 43.57
N SER A 172 15.29 -8.19 42.82
CA SER A 172 14.08 -7.56 43.35
C SER A 172 13.35 -8.41 44.41
N LEU A 173 13.47 -9.74 44.30
CA LEU A 173 12.83 -10.71 45.21
C LEU A 173 13.74 -11.14 46.37
N ALA A 174 15.03 -10.79 46.33
CA ALA A 174 16.01 -11.24 47.30
C ALA A 174 15.82 -10.58 48.68
N GLU A 175 16.09 -11.35 49.74
CA GLU A 175 16.21 -10.79 51.09
C GLU A 175 17.30 -9.71 51.15
N GLU A 176 17.11 -8.70 52.00
CA GLU A 176 17.99 -7.52 52.09
C GLU A 176 19.48 -7.87 52.21
N SER A 177 19.82 -8.86 53.04
CA SER A 177 21.23 -9.27 53.23
C SER A 177 21.83 -9.92 51.98
N CYS A 178 21.04 -10.69 51.22
CA CYS A 178 21.47 -11.35 50.00
C CYS A 178 21.60 -10.34 48.85
N TRP A 179 20.62 -9.43 48.73
CA TRP A 179 20.66 -8.33 47.78
C TRP A 179 21.88 -7.43 47.99
N GLN A 180 22.18 -7.06 49.23
CA GLN A 180 23.34 -6.22 49.54
C GLN A 180 24.65 -6.89 49.09
N ARG A 181 24.84 -8.18 49.38
CA ARG A 181 26.03 -8.93 48.91
C ARG A 181 26.12 -9.00 47.40
N CYS A 182 24.99 -9.22 46.70
CA CYS A 182 24.97 -9.24 45.23
C CYS A 182 25.26 -7.85 44.64
N ALA A 183 24.68 -6.79 45.21
CA ALA A 183 24.91 -5.40 44.81
C ALA A 183 26.38 -5.01 45.01
N ASP A 184 26.99 -5.40 46.14
CA ASP A 184 28.40 -5.13 46.43
C ASP A 184 29.32 -5.84 45.42
N LYS A 185 29.01 -7.09 45.04
CA LYS A 185 29.75 -7.81 43.97
C LYS A 185 29.64 -7.09 42.62
N LEU A 186 28.44 -6.65 42.24
CA LEU A 186 28.19 -5.93 40.99
C LEU A 186 28.95 -4.59 40.95
N ILE A 187 28.92 -3.83 42.05
CA ILE A 187 29.62 -2.54 42.19
C ILE A 187 31.14 -2.76 42.16
N ALA A 188 31.66 -3.74 42.91
CA ALA A 188 33.08 -4.04 42.96
C ALA A 188 33.65 -4.46 41.59
N ALA A 189 32.83 -5.05 40.71
CA ALA A 189 33.24 -5.47 39.37
C ALA A 189 33.32 -4.30 38.35
N LEU A 190 32.65 -3.16 38.60
CA LEU A 190 32.56 -2.03 37.66
C LEU A 190 33.93 -1.54 37.11
N PRO A 191 35.00 -1.39 37.92
CA PRO A 191 36.29 -0.93 37.41
C PRO A 191 36.91 -1.88 36.38
N GLY A 192 36.68 -3.18 36.53
CA GLY A 192 37.20 -4.23 35.65
C GLY A 192 36.39 -4.40 34.37
N ILE A 193 35.08 -4.13 34.39
CA ILE A 193 34.19 -4.25 33.23
C ILE A 193 34.50 -3.18 32.17
N THR A 194 34.49 -3.56 30.89
CA THR A 194 34.69 -2.64 29.75
C THR A 194 33.69 -1.48 29.81
N LYS A 195 34.14 -0.24 29.56
CA LYS A 195 33.33 0.98 29.70
C LYS A 195 31.96 0.90 28.99
N VAL A 196 31.89 0.26 27.82
CA VAL A 196 30.64 0.11 27.04
C VAL A 196 29.60 -0.83 27.68
N ARG A 197 30.01 -1.71 28.59
CA ARG A 197 29.14 -2.69 29.30
C ARG A 197 28.68 -2.18 30.67
N ARG A 198 29.37 -1.20 31.27
CA ARG A 198 29.05 -0.68 32.61
C ARG A 198 27.61 -0.17 32.79
N PRO A 199 26.96 0.48 31.80
CA PRO A 199 25.56 0.92 31.96
C PRO A 199 24.57 -0.21 32.29
N PHE A 200 24.87 -1.46 31.90
CA PHE A 200 24.07 -2.63 32.25
C PHE A 200 24.04 -2.92 33.76
N ILE A 201 25.16 -2.70 34.46
CA ILE A 201 25.21 -2.93 35.90
C ILE A 201 24.29 -1.96 36.64
N ALA A 202 24.30 -0.69 36.23
CA ALA A 202 23.36 0.30 36.76
C ALA A 202 21.89 -0.07 36.46
N LEU A 203 21.62 -0.68 35.29
CA LEU A 203 20.29 -1.15 34.95
C LEU A 203 19.78 -2.28 35.87
N ASN A 204 20.66 -3.11 36.44
CA ASN A 204 20.29 -4.18 37.37
C ASN A 204 20.08 -3.71 38.82
N LEU A 205 20.55 -2.50 39.15
CA LEU A 205 20.48 -1.92 40.49
C LEU A 205 19.69 -0.61 40.47
N PRO A 206 18.38 -0.63 40.12
CA PRO A 206 17.58 0.58 40.10
C PRO A 206 17.47 1.25 41.47
N GLU A 207 17.69 0.53 42.56
CA GLU A 207 17.68 1.06 43.93
C GLU A 207 18.93 1.90 44.27
N LYS A 208 19.94 1.91 43.40
CA LYS A 208 21.17 2.70 43.54
C LYS A 208 21.38 3.62 42.33
N PRO A 209 20.48 4.60 42.10
CA PRO A 209 20.55 5.47 40.93
C PRO A 209 21.82 6.35 40.89
N GLU A 210 22.50 6.54 42.02
CA GLU A 210 23.81 7.19 42.10
C GLU A 210 24.84 6.53 41.18
N ILE A 211 24.79 5.20 41.00
CA ILE A 211 25.68 4.48 40.07
C ILE A 211 25.38 4.94 38.64
N ALA A 212 24.10 4.98 38.25
CA ALA A 212 23.71 5.44 36.94
C ALA A 212 24.16 6.88 36.69
N ASN A 213 24.00 7.76 37.69
CA ASN A 213 24.37 9.17 37.64
C ASN A 213 25.90 9.36 37.47
N GLU A 214 26.72 8.60 38.20
CA GLU A 214 28.18 8.64 38.07
C GLU A 214 28.65 8.17 36.69
N LEU A 215 28.06 7.06 36.19
CA LEU A 215 28.41 6.48 34.89
C LEU A 215 28.07 7.42 33.73
N VAL A 216 27.20 8.43 33.91
CA VAL A 216 26.95 9.44 32.88
C VAL A 216 28.21 10.23 32.56
N SER A 217 29.05 10.54 33.55
CA SER A 217 30.28 11.32 33.32
C SER A 217 31.43 10.54 32.67
N LEU A 218 31.27 9.23 32.43
CA LEU A 218 32.31 8.39 31.84
C LEU A 218 32.58 8.73 30.38
N GLU A 219 33.82 9.16 30.11
CA GLU A 219 34.33 9.36 28.75
C GLU A 219 34.88 8.05 28.16
N CYS A 220 34.54 7.79 26.89
CA CYS A 220 35.03 6.67 26.10
C CYS A 220 35.65 7.21 24.81
N SER A 221 36.82 6.70 24.42
CA SER A 221 37.52 7.10 23.19
C SER A 221 36.83 6.62 21.90
N GLN A 222 35.81 5.77 22.02
CA GLN A 222 35.03 5.28 20.89
C GLN A 222 33.98 6.31 20.47
N THR A 223 33.85 6.55 19.16
CA THR A 223 32.99 7.60 18.55
C THR A 223 31.49 7.37 18.74
N HIS A 224 31.08 6.18 19.20
CA HIS A 224 29.68 5.76 19.33
C HIS A 224 29.39 5.08 20.68
N PHE A 225 29.49 5.78 21.81
CA PHE A 225 29.08 5.22 23.12
C PHE A 225 27.54 5.12 23.26
N ARG A 226 26.92 4.26 22.46
CA ARG A 226 25.45 4.16 22.31
C ARG A 226 24.76 3.57 23.55
N SER A 227 25.41 2.63 24.24
CA SER A 227 24.87 1.96 25.44
C SER A 227 24.64 2.89 26.63
N LYS A 228 25.26 4.08 26.62
CA LYS A 228 25.01 5.15 27.60
C LYS A 228 23.55 5.59 27.64
N GLU A 229 22.79 5.42 26.55
CA GLU A 229 21.35 5.75 26.50
C GLU A 229 20.54 4.96 27.54
N TRP A 230 20.90 3.71 27.85
CA TRP A 230 20.21 2.86 28.85
C TRP A 230 20.20 3.43 30.27
N LEU A 231 21.16 4.31 30.61
CA LEU A 231 21.17 5.00 31.90
C LEU A 231 19.92 5.88 32.10
N LYS A 232 19.22 6.27 31.02
CA LYS A 232 17.96 7.00 31.08
C LYS A 232 16.84 6.26 31.80
N VAL A 233 16.95 4.95 32.00
CA VAL A 233 15.93 4.18 32.73
C VAL A 233 16.06 4.37 34.24
N VAL A 234 17.28 4.58 34.75
CA VAL A 234 17.58 4.57 36.20
C VAL A 234 18.01 5.94 36.72
N ALA A 235 18.79 6.72 35.96
CA ALA A 235 19.30 8.01 36.39
C ALA A 235 18.17 8.96 36.85
N ASP A 236 18.39 9.65 37.95
CA ASP A 236 17.43 10.56 38.59
C ASP A 236 18.02 11.96 38.87
N ASP A 237 19.35 12.13 38.81
CA ASP A 237 19.99 13.43 38.97
C ASP A 237 19.66 14.35 37.77
N PRO A 238 19.14 15.57 37.99
CA PRO A 238 18.76 16.48 36.91
C PRO A 238 19.91 16.84 35.95
N LYS A 239 21.17 16.88 36.41
CA LYS A 239 22.31 17.17 35.52
C LYS A 239 22.63 15.96 34.66
N ALA A 240 22.65 14.76 35.25
CA ALA A 240 22.85 13.50 34.53
C ALA A 240 21.77 13.28 33.45
N VAL A 241 20.50 13.50 33.79
CA VAL A 241 19.36 13.39 32.86
C VAL A 241 19.48 14.38 31.70
N LYS A 242 19.92 15.62 31.97
CA LYS A 242 20.13 16.64 30.94
C LYS A 242 21.25 16.25 29.97
N GLU A 243 22.31 15.63 30.46
CA GLU A 243 23.39 15.12 29.61
C GLU A 243 22.90 13.96 28.74
N LEU A 244 22.14 13.02 29.35
CA LEU A 244 21.57 11.87 28.66
C LEU A 244 20.56 12.23 27.56
N ALA A 245 19.92 13.40 27.64
CA ALA A 245 18.99 13.89 26.62
C ALA A 245 19.63 14.02 25.22
N ARG A 246 20.97 14.13 25.14
CA ARG A 246 21.72 14.22 23.88
C ARG A 246 21.86 12.88 23.16
N TYR A 247 21.71 11.76 23.87
CA TYR A 247 21.82 10.41 23.33
C TYR A 247 20.43 9.91 22.95
N TRP A 248 20.20 9.56 21.69
CA TRP A 248 18.87 9.13 21.21
C TRP A 248 18.92 8.09 20.09
N SER A 249 20.12 7.67 19.69
CA SER A 249 20.36 6.82 18.51
C SER A 249 19.85 5.39 18.69
N GLN A 250 19.73 4.89 19.93
CA GLN A 250 19.28 3.52 20.15
C GLN A 250 17.75 3.43 20.12
N ASP A 251 17.04 4.42 20.66
CA ASP A 251 15.58 4.36 20.90
C ASP A 251 15.24 3.22 21.88
N ILE A 252 15.70 3.36 23.12
CA ILE A 252 15.56 2.32 24.16
C ILE A 252 14.14 2.18 24.72
N PHE A 253 13.25 3.11 24.39
CA PHE A 253 11.89 3.22 24.95
C PHE A 253 10.79 2.74 23.98
N SER A 254 11.19 2.12 22.86
CA SER A 254 10.27 1.54 21.87
C SER A 254 10.62 0.07 21.60
N ASP A 255 9.60 -0.79 21.62
CA ASP A 255 9.74 -2.16 21.15
C ASP A 255 9.82 -2.15 19.61
N ARG A 256 10.69 -2.97 19.02
CA ARG A 256 10.85 -3.06 17.57
C ARG A 256 11.23 -4.47 17.13
N GLU A 257 10.67 -4.94 16.02
CA GLU A 257 11.10 -6.17 15.35
C GLU A 257 12.40 -5.95 14.56
N ALA A 258 13.13 -7.04 14.27
CA ALA A 258 14.31 -6.97 13.43
C ALA A 258 13.96 -6.65 11.97
N SER A 259 14.81 -5.86 11.31
CA SER A 259 14.77 -5.47 9.90
C SER A 259 16.20 -5.46 9.33
N TYR A 260 16.34 -5.43 8.01
CA TYR A 260 17.64 -5.35 7.32
C TYR A 260 18.51 -4.16 7.76
N MET A 261 17.91 -3.09 8.29
CA MET A 261 18.64 -1.90 8.78
C MET A 261 18.59 -1.71 10.31
N SER A 262 17.86 -2.54 11.06
CA SER A 262 17.67 -2.37 12.50
C SER A 262 17.26 -3.66 13.22
N HIS A 263 17.97 -4.09 14.26
CA HIS A 263 17.64 -5.30 15.02
C HIS A 263 16.57 -5.09 16.13
N GLU A 264 16.12 -6.18 16.76
CA GLU A 264 14.92 -6.32 17.62
C GLU A 264 15.08 -5.81 19.07
N ASN A 265 14.18 -4.96 19.60
CA ASN A 265 14.12 -4.57 21.02
C ASN A 265 12.81 -5.00 21.65
N HIS A 266 12.88 -5.73 22.77
CA HIS A 266 11.69 -6.19 23.50
C HIS A 266 11.43 -5.47 24.83
N PHE A 267 12.35 -4.59 25.23
CA PHE A 267 12.35 -3.98 26.56
C PHE A 267 11.88 -2.53 26.57
N GLY A 268 11.56 -1.93 25.43
CA GLY A 268 11.17 -0.52 25.33
C GLY A 268 9.90 -0.19 26.11
N TYR A 269 8.87 -1.04 26.01
CA TYR A 269 7.66 -0.92 26.82
C TYR A 269 7.98 -1.08 28.32
N ALA A 270 8.76 -2.10 28.68
CA ALA A 270 9.11 -2.41 30.06
C ALA A 270 9.93 -1.28 30.72
N ALA A 271 10.85 -0.67 29.96
CA ALA A 271 11.66 0.46 30.38
C ALA A 271 10.81 1.74 30.57
N CYS A 272 9.87 2.03 29.66
CA CYS A 272 8.93 3.13 29.82
C CYS A 272 8.08 2.98 31.09
N ALA A 273 7.54 1.76 31.27
CA ALA A 273 6.67 1.44 32.38
C ALA A 273 7.39 1.51 33.73
N ALA A 274 8.63 0.98 33.80
CA ALA A 274 9.48 1.08 34.98
C ALA A 274 9.80 2.55 35.32
N LEU A 275 10.25 3.32 34.33
CA LEU A 275 10.61 4.72 34.54
C LEU A 275 9.41 5.57 35.03
N LEU A 276 8.22 5.40 34.44
CA LEU A 276 7.01 6.09 34.89
C LEU A 276 6.58 5.66 36.29
N ARG A 277 6.74 4.38 36.63
CA ARG A 277 6.39 3.86 37.95
C ARG A 277 7.34 4.34 39.04
N GLU A 278 8.64 4.41 38.73
CA GLU A 278 9.70 4.81 39.67
C GLU A 278 9.78 6.33 39.85
N GLN A 279 9.70 7.11 38.76
CA GLN A 279 9.95 8.56 38.77
C GLN A 279 8.67 9.41 38.51
N GLY A 280 7.51 8.78 38.36
CA GLY A 280 6.23 9.48 38.22
C GLY A 280 6.21 10.48 37.06
N LEU A 281 5.68 11.68 37.30
CA LEU A 281 5.58 12.73 36.29
C LEU A 281 6.94 13.32 35.87
N ALA A 282 7.99 13.18 36.68
CA ALA A 282 9.34 13.64 36.33
C ALA A 282 9.93 12.88 35.13
N ALA A 283 9.40 11.69 34.82
CA ALA A 283 9.75 10.91 33.64
C ALA A 283 9.18 11.47 32.32
N VAL A 284 8.07 12.21 32.36
CA VAL A 284 7.32 12.64 31.17
C VAL A 284 8.17 13.46 30.20
N PRO A 285 8.97 14.46 30.63
CA PRO A 285 9.89 15.17 29.73
C PRO A 285 10.93 14.26 29.06
N ARG A 286 11.41 13.23 29.78
CA ARG A 286 12.38 12.25 29.25
C ARG A 286 11.77 11.38 28.15
N LEU A 287 10.47 11.08 28.28
CA LEU A 287 9.69 10.28 27.34
C LEU A 287 9.11 11.09 26.17
N ALA A 288 9.18 12.42 26.21
CA ALA A 288 8.51 13.30 25.25
C ALA A 288 8.89 13.02 23.78
N MET A 289 10.15 12.68 23.52
CA MET A 289 10.63 12.33 22.18
C MET A 289 10.07 11.00 21.65
N TYR A 290 9.65 10.10 22.53
CA TYR A 290 9.11 8.77 22.20
C TYR A 290 7.57 8.73 22.26
N ALA A 291 6.91 9.80 22.71
CA ALA A 291 5.45 9.85 22.91
C ALA A 291 4.61 9.55 21.65
N HIS A 292 5.19 9.70 20.45
CA HIS A 292 4.54 9.35 19.19
C HIS A 292 4.50 7.85 18.89
N LYS A 293 5.35 7.07 19.58
CA LYS A 293 5.46 5.61 19.46
C LYS A 293 4.39 4.90 20.28
N GLU A 294 4.08 3.66 19.93
CA GLU A 294 2.99 2.91 20.56
C GLU A 294 3.25 2.58 22.02
N ASP A 295 4.46 2.15 22.37
CA ASP A 295 4.78 1.70 23.73
C ASP A 295 4.66 2.85 24.74
N CYS A 296 5.45 3.91 24.52
CA CYS A 296 5.42 5.12 25.33
C CYS A 296 4.04 5.82 25.28
N GLY A 297 3.49 6.03 24.07
CA GLY A 297 2.20 6.73 23.91
C GLY A 297 1.04 6.03 24.60
N SER A 298 1.00 4.69 24.60
CA SER A 298 -0.08 3.92 25.25
C SER A 298 -0.04 3.99 26.79
N LEU A 299 1.14 4.17 27.38
CA LEU A 299 1.31 4.38 28.82
C LEU A 299 0.93 5.81 29.21
N LEU A 300 1.42 6.81 28.46
CA LEU A 300 1.13 8.22 28.72
C LEU A 300 -0.38 8.52 28.68
N VAL A 301 -1.15 7.92 27.77
CA VAL A 301 -2.59 8.20 27.65
C VAL A 301 -3.42 7.86 28.90
N GLN A 302 -2.86 7.09 29.84
CA GLN A 302 -3.54 6.67 31.07
C GLN A 302 -3.40 7.69 32.21
N ILE A 303 -2.45 8.64 32.11
CA ILE A 303 -2.07 9.53 33.21
C ILE A 303 -2.85 10.84 33.09
N ASN A 304 -3.81 11.09 33.98
CA ASN A 304 -4.57 12.35 34.02
C ASN A 304 -3.71 13.51 34.53
N HIS A 305 -2.92 14.14 33.65
CA HIS A 305 -2.11 15.31 33.95
C HIS A 305 -1.92 16.29 32.76
N PRO A 306 -2.00 17.62 32.94
CA PRO A 306 -1.80 18.59 31.86
C PRO A 306 -0.46 18.47 31.12
N GLN A 307 0.61 18.13 31.83
CA GLN A 307 1.94 17.95 31.23
C GLN A 307 1.99 16.78 30.23
N VAL A 308 1.20 15.73 30.50
CA VAL A 308 1.13 14.52 29.67
C VAL A 308 0.41 14.82 28.37
N ILE A 309 -0.78 15.41 28.44
CA ILE A 309 -1.53 15.79 27.24
C ILE A 309 -0.82 16.89 26.44
N ARG A 310 -0.10 17.81 27.09
CA ARG A 310 0.78 18.75 26.38
C ARG A 310 1.83 18.02 25.53
N THR A 311 2.44 16.97 26.09
CA THR A 311 3.41 16.14 25.37
C THR A 311 2.75 15.41 24.18
N LEU A 312 1.57 14.83 24.38
CA LEU A 312 0.81 14.14 23.32
C LEU A 312 0.35 15.12 22.21
N LEU A 313 -0.10 16.32 22.57
CA LEU A 313 -0.50 17.38 21.64
C LEU A 313 0.66 17.84 20.75
N LEU A 314 1.89 17.87 21.28
CA LEU A 314 3.08 18.28 20.51
C LEU A 314 3.49 17.27 19.44
N VAL A 315 3.08 16.01 19.59
CA VAL A 315 3.36 14.92 18.65
C VAL A 315 2.11 14.41 17.91
N ALA A 316 0.96 15.07 18.09
CA ALA A 316 -0.31 14.64 17.51
C ALA A 316 -0.27 14.53 15.98
N ASP A 317 0.50 15.40 15.34
CA ASP A 317 0.67 15.48 13.89
C ASP A 317 1.73 14.51 13.33
N LYS A 318 2.45 13.76 14.18
CA LYS A 318 3.49 12.82 13.70
C LYS A 318 2.90 11.63 12.97
N ASN A 319 1.81 11.07 13.49
CA ASN A 319 1.16 9.89 12.94
C ASN A 319 -0.28 9.78 13.46
N LYS A 320 -1.09 9.01 12.73
CA LYS A 320 -2.51 8.81 13.02
C LYS A 320 -2.78 8.21 14.42
N PRO A 321 -2.03 7.21 14.94
CA PRO A 321 -2.20 6.74 16.31
C PRO A 321 -2.01 7.84 17.35
N SER A 322 -1.05 8.75 17.18
CA SER A 322 -0.82 9.87 18.11
C SER A 322 -2.01 10.83 18.15
N LEU A 323 -2.60 11.15 17.00
CA LEU A 323 -3.83 11.94 16.93
C LEU A 323 -5.00 11.24 17.63
N GLN A 324 -5.18 9.94 17.41
CA GLN A 324 -6.22 9.14 18.08
C GLN A 324 -6.03 9.07 19.59
N ARG A 325 -4.77 9.02 20.06
CA ARG A 325 -4.43 9.07 21.49
C ARG A 325 -4.84 10.40 22.12
N VAL A 326 -4.63 11.53 21.43
CA VAL A 326 -5.11 12.85 21.89
C VAL A 326 -6.63 12.88 21.96
N ALA A 327 -7.33 12.39 20.94
CA ALA A 327 -8.80 12.34 20.96
C ALA A 327 -9.34 11.46 22.11
N LYS A 328 -8.74 10.28 22.33
CA LYS A 328 -9.09 9.39 23.43
C LYS A 328 -8.80 10.02 24.80
N TYR A 329 -7.63 10.66 24.95
CA TYR A 329 -7.25 11.35 26.17
C TYR A 329 -8.21 12.50 26.47
N SER A 330 -8.50 13.35 25.48
CA SER A 330 -9.41 14.49 25.59
C SER A 330 -10.79 14.08 26.09
N LYS A 331 -11.32 12.97 25.56
CA LYS A 331 -12.60 12.39 25.99
C LYS A 331 -12.57 11.91 27.45
N ASN A 332 -11.46 11.30 27.89
CA ASN A 332 -11.34 10.74 29.23
C ASN A 332 -10.98 11.78 30.30
N PHE A 333 -10.19 12.80 29.92
CA PHE A 333 -9.61 13.80 30.82
C PHE A 333 -9.77 15.22 30.23
N PRO A 334 -11.02 15.72 30.13
CA PRO A 334 -11.29 16.98 29.46
C PRO A 334 -10.74 18.20 30.23
N HIS A 335 -10.73 18.19 31.57
CA HIS A 335 -10.16 19.26 32.41
C HIS A 335 -8.66 19.48 32.15
N ALA A 336 -7.88 18.40 32.15
CA ALA A 336 -6.44 18.46 31.89
C ALA A 336 -6.14 18.89 30.45
N THR A 337 -6.98 18.47 29.49
CA THR A 337 -6.85 18.83 28.08
C THR A 337 -7.13 20.31 27.85
N LEU A 338 -8.20 20.83 28.45
CA LEU A 338 -8.56 22.25 28.39
C LEU A 338 -7.46 23.11 29.01
N ALA A 339 -6.93 22.71 30.18
CA ALA A 339 -5.83 23.41 30.82
C ALA A 339 -4.58 23.47 29.94
N ALA A 340 -4.18 22.33 29.36
CA ALA A 340 -3.00 22.27 28.50
C ALA A 340 -3.16 23.06 27.20
N LEU A 341 -4.35 23.06 26.58
CA LEU A 341 -4.63 23.84 25.37
C LEU A 341 -4.58 25.34 25.65
N ALA A 342 -5.20 25.79 26.75
CA ALA A 342 -5.18 27.20 27.14
C ALA A 342 -3.75 27.71 27.40
N GLU A 343 -2.92 26.91 28.08
CA GLU A 343 -1.52 27.24 28.33
C GLU A 343 -0.65 27.18 27.06
N LEU A 344 -0.92 26.26 26.13
CA LEU A 344 -0.19 26.18 24.87
C LEU A 344 -0.51 27.37 23.96
N LEU A 345 -1.78 27.75 23.86
CA LEU A 345 -2.26 28.87 23.04
C LEU A 345 -1.94 30.24 23.64
N ALA A 346 -1.61 30.30 24.93
CA ALA A 346 -1.10 31.51 25.59
C ALA A 346 0.35 31.85 25.20
N LEU A 347 1.10 30.91 24.63
CA LEU A 347 2.48 31.13 24.21
C LEU A 347 2.54 32.01 22.96
N LYS A 348 3.53 32.91 22.89
CA LYS A 348 3.76 33.78 21.71
C LYS A 348 3.99 33.00 20.40
N ALA A 349 4.50 31.79 20.50
CA ALA A 349 4.69 30.88 19.38
C ALA A 349 4.58 29.42 19.86
N PRO A 350 4.02 28.52 19.02
CA PRO A 350 3.88 27.11 19.37
C PRO A 350 5.26 26.44 19.54
N PRO A 351 5.48 25.70 20.63
CA PRO A 351 6.78 25.10 20.89
C PRO A 351 7.20 24.09 19.82
N ALA A 352 8.51 23.94 19.64
CA ALA A 352 9.06 22.93 18.76
C ALA A 352 8.64 21.54 19.22
N ARG A 353 8.51 20.61 18.28
CA ARG A 353 8.23 19.21 18.60
C ARG A 353 9.40 18.64 19.42
N PRO A 354 9.14 17.85 20.48
CA PRO A 354 10.18 17.03 21.10
C PRO A 354 10.71 16.00 20.09
N GLY A 355 11.98 16.06 19.69
CA GLY A 355 12.59 15.03 18.85
C GLY A 355 13.67 15.51 17.86
N TYR A 356 14.22 14.53 17.13
CA TYR A 356 15.45 14.52 16.31
C TYR A 356 15.89 15.86 15.68
N PRO A 357 17.18 16.25 15.82
CA PRO A 357 17.75 17.48 15.26
C PRO A 357 17.92 17.48 13.72
N ILE A 358 17.01 16.83 12.98
CA ILE A 358 16.96 16.87 11.51
C ILE A 358 15.51 17.07 11.08
N ILE A 359 14.98 18.26 11.35
CA ILE A 359 13.93 18.83 10.51
C ILE A 359 14.65 19.93 9.75
N GLU A 360 14.62 19.89 8.41
CA GLU A 360 15.08 21.01 7.60
C GLU A 360 14.42 22.28 8.13
N ASP A 361 15.20 23.26 8.62
CA ASP A 361 14.71 24.49 9.28
C ASP A 361 13.58 25.19 8.50
N GLN A 362 13.50 24.94 7.19
CA GLN A 362 12.49 25.44 6.26
C GLN A 362 11.06 24.93 6.50
N LYS A 363 10.85 23.72 7.06
CA LYS A 363 9.50 23.12 7.27
C LYS A 363 8.91 23.40 8.65
N LEU A 364 9.70 23.92 9.58
CA LEU A 364 9.31 24.15 10.97
C LEU A 364 8.14 25.15 11.13
N PRO A 365 8.10 26.30 10.40
CA PRO A 365 7.03 27.28 10.60
C PRO A 365 5.65 26.79 10.16
N ALA A 366 5.58 26.05 9.04
CA ALA A 366 4.33 25.51 8.53
C ALA A 366 3.72 24.44 9.45
N GLN A 367 4.56 23.55 10.02
CA GLN A 367 4.12 22.54 10.98
C GLN A 367 3.70 23.15 12.33
N GLN A 368 4.38 24.21 12.75
CA GLN A 368 4.00 25.00 13.91
C GLN A 368 2.61 25.63 13.73
N LYS A 369 2.37 26.26 12.58
CA LYS A 369 1.07 26.86 12.25
C LYS A 369 -0.06 25.83 12.20
N ALA A 370 0.15 24.68 11.55
CA ALA A 370 -0.88 23.64 11.46
C ALA A 370 -1.25 23.03 12.83
N ARG A 371 -0.28 22.90 13.75
CA ARG A 371 -0.55 22.45 15.12
C ARG A 371 -1.33 23.49 15.92
N ASP A 372 -1.00 24.75 15.76
CA ASP A 372 -1.70 25.88 16.38
C ASP A 372 -3.17 25.95 15.93
N GLU A 373 -3.42 25.84 14.63
CA GLU A 373 -4.79 25.74 14.05
C GLU A 373 -5.56 24.53 14.61
N TYR A 374 -4.89 23.38 14.76
CA TYR A 374 -5.49 22.18 15.36
C TYR A 374 -5.85 22.40 16.84
N TRP A 375 -4.97 23.02 17.63
CA TRP A 375 -5.22 23.31 19.04
C TRP A 375 -6.39 24.29 19.22
N HIS A 376 -6.46 25.32 18.39
CA HIS A 376 -7.61 26.23 18.33
C HIS A 376 -8.93 25.50 18.04
N THR A 377 -8.93 24.63 17.03
CA THR A 377 -10.12 23.84 16.65
C THR A 377 -10.55 22.90 17.79
N LEU A 378 -9.60 22.22 18.43
CA LEU A 378 -9.88 21.32 19.54
C LEU A 378 -10.40 22.07 20.77
N LEU A 379 -9.83 23.23 21.10
CA LEU A 379 -10.31 24.08 22.20
C LEU A 379 -11.73 24.59 21.92
N GLN A 380 -12.00 25.05 20.70
CA GLN A 380 -13.33 25.49 20.29
C GLN A 380 -14.36 24.35 20.42
N THR A 381 -13.99 23.13 20.04
CA THR A 381 -14.85 21.95 20.16
C THR A 381 -15.16 21.62 21.63
N LEU A 382 -14.16 21.68 22.50
CA LEU A 382 -14.34 21.46 23.94
C LEU A 382 -15.21 22.55 24.57
N MET A 383 -15.04 23.81 24.16
CA MET A 383 -15.84 24.92 24.68
C MET A 383 -17.28 24.92 24.19
N ALA A 384 -17.51 24.49 22.94
CA ALA A 384 -18.86 24.33 22.41
C ALA A 384 -19.61 23.16 23.07
N SER A 385 -18.91 22.07 23.40
CA SER A 385 -19.53 20.88 23.99
C SER A 385 -19.66 20.93 25.51
N GLN A 386 -18.72 21.56 26.22
CA GLN A 386 -18.64 21.55 27.69
C GLN A 386 -18.14 22.90 28.25
N PRO A 387 -18.94 23.99 28.14
CA PRO A 387 -18.52 25.34 28.56
C PRO A 387 -18.25 25.46 30.08
N GLN A 388 -18.93 24.65 30.90
CA GLN A 388 -18.82 24.66 32.37
C GLN A 388 -17.41 24.29 32.87
N LEU A 389 -16.65 23.51 32.10
CA LEU A 389 -15.27 23.12 32.45
C LEU A 389 -14.32 24.32 32.57
N ALA A 390 -14.60 25.42 31.85
CA ALA A 390 -13.77 26.60 31.91
C ALA A 390 -13.73 27.16 33.34
N GLU A 391 -14.87 27.28 34.01
CA GLU A 391 -14.96 27.82 35.37
C GLU A 391 -14.22 26.97 36.41
N GLU A 392 -14.23 25.64 36.21
CA GLU A 392 -13.58 24.67 37.10
C GLU A 392 -12.05 24.69 36.98
N VAL A 393 -11.53 24.95 35.77
CA VAL A 393 -10.09 24.94 35.49
C VAL A 393 -9.44 26.33 35.67
N MET A 394 -10.19 27.41 35.47
CA MET A 394 -9.74 28.82 35.59
C MET A 394 -8.84 29.12 36.81
N PRO A 395 -9.13 28.64 38.04
CA PRO A 395 -8.29 28.91 39.21
C PRO A 395 -6.83 28.45 39.05
N TRP A 396 -6.61 27.41 38.23
CA TRP A 396 -5.33 26.72 38.08
C TRP A 396 -4.51 27.17 36.86
N LEU A 397 -5.04 28.12 36.08
CA LEU A 397 -4.40 28.63 34.85
C LEU A 397 -3.62 29.91 35.08
N SER A 398 -2.60 30.13 34.24
CA SER A 398 -1.86 31.39 34.13
C SER A 398 -2.77 32.53 33.66
N THR A 399 -2.41 33.78 34.00
CA THR A 399 -3.18 34.97 33.59
C THR A 399 -3.39 35.06 32.09
N GLN A 400 -2.41 34.61 31.30
CA GLN A 400 -2.49 34.60 29.83
C GLN A 400 -3.43 33.49 29.34
N ALA A 401 -3.36 32.28 29.90
CA ALA A 401 -4.27 31.19 29.57
C ALA A 401 -5.73 31.49 29.94
N ARG A 402 -5.97 32.21 31.05
CA ARG A 402 -7.31 32.72 31.42
C ARG A 402 -7.86 33.69 30.37
N ALA A 403 -7.02 34.57 29.84
CA ALA A 403 -7.43 35.50 28.78
C ALA A 403 -7.81 34.76 27.49
N VAL A 404 -7.08 33.69 27.13
CA VAL A 404 -7.44 32.82 26.00
C VAL A 404 -8.83 32.24 26.22
N LEU A 405 -9.11 31.57 27.34
CA LEU A 405 -10.43 30.98 27.59
C LEU A 405 -11.57 32.01 27.61
N ASN A 406 -11.36 33.18 28.23
CA ASN A 406 -12.36 34.25 28.25
C ASN A 406 -12.71 34.77 26.85
N SER A 407 -11.76 34.74 25.90
CA SER A 407 -12.03 35.10 24.49
C SER A 407 -12.99 34.13 23.80
N TYR A 408 -12.96 32.84 24.17
CA TYR A 408 -13.88 31.82 23.64
C TYR A 408 -15.25 31.88 24.31
N LEU A 409 -15.31 32.21 25.61
CA LEU A 409 -16.58 32.39 26.34
C LEU A 409 -17.35 33.65 25.90
N SER A 410 -16.65 34.65 25.34
CA SER A 410 -17.24 35.92 24.89
C SER A 410 -17.71 35.91 23.42
N ALA A 411 -17.51 34.81 22.68
CA ALA A 411 -17.91 34.71 21.28
C ALA A 411 -19.40 34.38 21.15
N PRO A 412 -20.19 35.08 20.30
CA PRO A 412 -21.62 34.81 20.16
C PRO A 412 -21.86 33.42 19.57
N PRO A 413 -22.85 32.63 20.06
CA PRO A 413 -23.20 31.35 19.46
C PRO A 413 -23.70 31.59 18.03
N LYS A 414 -23.23 30.78 17.07
CA LYS A 414 -23.78 30.79 15.70
C LYS A 414 -25.28 30.52 15.79
N THR A 415 -26.06 31.40 15.16
CA THR A 415 -27.51 31.31 15.06
C THR A 415 -27.94 30.00 14.43
N VAL A 416 -28.67 29.18 15.19
CA VAL A 416 -29.49 28.08 14.67
C VAL A 416 -30.63 28.73 13.89
N ILE A 417 -30.64 28.57 12.57
CA ILE A 417 -31.76 29.00 11.74
C ILE A 417 -32.75 27.83 11.73
N ASP A 418 -33.78 27.93 12.59
CA ASP A 418 -34.99 27.11 12.50
C ASP A 418 -35.79 27.56 11.28
N SER A 419 -35.63 26.90 10.13
CA SER A 419 -36.54 27.08 8.99
C SER A 419 -37.68 26.05 9.10
N THR A 420 -38.82 26.48 9.63
CA THR A 420 -40.02 25.64 9.86
C THR A 420 -40.89 25.43 8.61
N ASP A 421 -40.47 25.84 7.42
CA ASP A 421 -41.28 25.71 6.20
C ASP A 421 -40.97 24.41 5.44
N ASN A 422 -41.69 23.33 5.78
CA ASN A 422 -41.55 22.01 5.17
C ASN A 422 -42.37 21.84 3.87
N SER A 423 -43.07 22.88 3.40
CA SER A 423 -44.08 22.77 2.34
C SER A 423 -43.54 22.42 0.94
N GLN A 424 -42.24 22.61 0.70
CA GLN A 424 -41.58 22.34 -0.58
C GLN A 424 -40.50 21.25 -0.52
N MET A 425 -40.36 20.54 0.61
CA MET A 425 -39.39 19.45 0.73
C MET A 425 -39.93 18.15 0.09
N PRO A 426 -39.06 17.36 -0.57
CA PRO A 426 -39.44 16.05 -1.11
C PRO A 426 -39.97 15.12 -0.02
N GLU A 427 -40.99 14.31 -0.34
CA GLU A 427 -41.65 13.42 0.61
C GLU A 427 -40.68 12.48 1.33
N ILE A 428 -39.61 12.04 0.66
CA ILE A 428 -38.58 11.19 1.26
C ILE A 428 -37.80 11.86 2.41
N LEU A 429 -37.66 13.19 2.39
CA LEU A 429 -36.99 13.98 3.44
C LEU A 429 -37.96 14.47 4.53
N VAL A 430 -39.27 14.27 4.34
CA VAL A 430 -40.31 14.67 5.30
C VAL A 430 -40.91 13.46 6.01
N SER A 431 -41.10 12.35 5.29
CA SER A 431 -41.75 11.13 5.77
C SER A 431 -41.14 9.89 5.11
N PRO A 432 -39.87 9.55 5.41
CA PRO A 432 -39.23 8.39 4.81
C PRO A 432 -39.91 7.08 5.25
N PRO A 433 -39.99 6.07 4.35
CA PRO A 433 -40.77 4.85 4.60
C PRO A 433 -40.30 4.06 5.82
N TRP A 434 -39.00 4.10 6.17
CA TRP A 434 -38.46 3.41 7.35
C TRP A 434 -38.76 4.07 8.70
N ARG A 435 -39.18 5.34 8.72
CA ARG A 435 -39.67 6.01 9.92
C ARG A 435 -41.19 5.79 10.14
N SER A 436 -41.87 5.16 9.17
CA SER A 436 -43.28 4.77 9.28
C SER A 436 -43.45 3.41 10.00
N LYS A 437 -44.57 3.22 10.73
CA LYS A 437 -44.82 2.03 11.57
C LYS A 437 -45.19 0.73 10.81
N LYS A 438 -45.22 0.72 9.48
CA LYS A 438 -45.64 -0.45 8.68
C LYS A 438 -44.48 -0.99 7.85
N LYS A 439 -43.66 -1.86 8.44
CA LYS A 439 -42.79 -2.74 7.63
C LYS A 439 -43.60 -3.94 7.16
N MET A 440 -43.67 -4.14 5.85
CA MET A 440 -44.37 -5.29 5.27
C MET A 440 -43.56 -6.55 5.51
N THR A 441 -44.11 -7.51 6.25
CA THR A 441 -43.45 -8.79 6.53
C THR A 441 -43.60 -9.70 5.31
N ALA A 442 -42.49 -10.18 4.75
CA ALA A 442 -42.53 -11.21 3.71
C ALA A 442 -43.28 -12.46 4.25
N PRO A 443 -44.14 -13.10 3.43
CA PRO A 443 -44.81 -14.32 3.83
C PRO A 443 -43.78 -15.41 4.14
N ARG A 444 -44.02 -16.20 5.19
CA ARG A 444 -43.16 -17.34 5.53
C ARG A 444 -43.68 -18.58 4.84
N LEU A 445 -42.88 -19.15 3.96
CA LEU A 445 -43.14 -20.40 3.26
C LEU A 445 -42.01 -21.36 3.59
N ASP A 446 -42.34 -22.52 4.13
CA ASP A 446 -41.37 -23.60 4.33
C ASP A 446 -41.26 -24.39 3.02
N LEU A 447 -40.11 -24.25 2.34
CA LEU A 447 -39.82 -24.86 1.04
C LEU A 447 -38.61 -25.78 1.19
N ALA A 448 -38.78 -27.07 0.86
CA ALA A 448 -37.69 -28.03 0.87
C ALA A 448 -36.62 -27.66 -0.20
N PRO A 449 -35.32 -27.88 0.06
CA PRO A 449 -34.29 -27.72 -0.95
C PRO A 449 -34.56 -28.61 -2.15
N LEU A 450 -34.42 -28.08 -3.36
CA LEU A 450 -34.48 -28.85 -4.60
C LEU A 450 -33.07 -29.11 -5.10
N GLU A 451 -32.81 -30.36 -5.51
CA GLU A 451 -31.56 -30.73 -6.16
C GLU A 451 -31.64 -30.42 -7.66
N LEU A 452 -30.62 -29.73 -8.15
CA LEU A 452 -30.42 -29.48 -9.58
C LEU A 452 -29.03 -29.98 -9.94
N THR A 453 -28.92 -30.73 -11.03
CA THR A 453 -27.65 -31.29 -11.48
C THR A 453 -26.63 -30.17 -11.76
N PRO A 454 -25.42 -30.23 -11.19
CA PRO A 454 -24.36 -29.29 -11.53
C PRO A 454 -24.03 -29.32 -13.02
N GLN A 455 -23.66 -28.17 -13.56
CA GLN A 455 -23.28 -28.00 -14.97
C GLN A 455 -21.90 -27.35 -15.05
N VAL A 456 -21.16 -27.68 -16.11
CA VAL A 456 -19.88 -27.04 -16.44
C VAL A 456 -19.96 -26.50 -17.85
N TYR A 457 -19.49 -25.28 -18.04
CA TYR A 457 -19.44 -24.62 -19.34
C TYR A 457 -18.10 -23.90 -19.49
N TRP A 458 -17.38 -24.24 -20.56
CA TRP A 458 -16.15 -23.58 -20.99
C TRP A 458 -16.42 -22.91 -22.34
N GLN A 459 -15.88 -21.71 -22.55
CA GLN A 459 -16.04 -21.05 -23.85
C GLN A 459 -15.30 -21.85 -24.94
N PRO A 460 -15.78 -21.83 -26.20
CA PRO A 460 -15.06 -22.47 -27.31
C PRO A 460 -13.62 -21.95 -27.41
N GLY A 461 -12.63 -22.86 -27.45
CA GLY A 461 -11.20 -22.50 -27.53
C GLY A 461 -10.53 -22.19 -26.19
N GLU A 462 -11.29 -22.09 -25.09
CA GLU A 462 -10.74 -21.71 -23.78
C GLU A 462 -9.88 -22.84 -23.18
N GLN A 463 -10.30 -24.10 -23.32
CA GLN A 463 -9.55 -25.25 -22.84
C GLN A 463 -8.24 -25.42 -23.63
N GLU A 464 -8.28 -25.23 -24.95
CA GLU A 464 -7.11 -25.25 -25.82
C GLU A 464 -6.14 -24.12 -25.49
N ARG A 465 -6.66 -22.93 -25.17
CA ARG A 465 -5.86 -21.80 -24.70
C ARG A 465 -5.15 -22.13 -23.38
N LEU A 466 -5.86 -22.71 -22.41
CA LEU A 466 -5.26 -23.13 -21.12
C LEU A 466 -4.17 -24.19 -21.34
N ALA A 467 -4.43 -25.19 -22.18
CA ALA A 467 -3.45 -26.21 -22.57
C ALA A 467 -2.25 -25.63 -23.33
N SER A 468 -2.40 -24.48 -24.00
CA SER A 468 -1.33 -23.81 -24.74
C SER A 468 -0.38 -22.96 -23.89
N THR A 469 -0.70 -22.75 -22.60
CA THR A 469 0.14 -21.97 -21.68
C THR A 469 1.53 -22.61 -21.51
N GLU A 470 2.56 -21.78 -21.25
CA GLU A 470 3.96 -22.24 -21.10
C GLU A 470 4.07 -23.37 -20.05
N SER A 471 3.46 -23.18 -18.88
CA SER A 471 3.44 -24.18 -17.80
C SER A 471 2.66 -25.44 -18.17
N ALA A 472 1.45 -25.32 -18.72
CA ALA A 472 0.66 -26.49 -19.10
C ALA A 472 1.37 -27.32 -20.16
N ARG A 473 1.93 -26.69 -21.21
CA ARG A 473 2.74 -27.38 -22.22
C ARG A 473 3.93 -28.07 -21.57
N TYR A 474 4.67 -27.37 -20.71
CA TYR A 474 5.83 -27.95 -20.05
C TYR A 474 5.49 -29.21 -19.26
N PHE A 475 4.41 -29.21 -18.46
CA PHE A 475 4.05 -30.36 -17.63
C PHE A 475 3.23 -31.43 -18.36
N SER A 476 2.70 -31.16 -19.55
CA SER A 476 1.92 -32.11 -20.36
C SER A 476 2.68 -32.74 -21.54
N THR A 477 3.93 -32.35 -21.79
CA THR A 477 4.73 -32.92 -22.89
C THR A 477 5.08 -34.39 -22.71
N GLU A 478 5.22 -34.84 -21.47
CA GLU A 478 5.65 -36.20 -21.09
C GLU A 478 4.77 -36.68 -19.95
N SER A 479 4.48 -37.98 -19.90
CA SER A 479 3.75 -38.57 -18.77
C SER A 479 4.57 -38.46 -17.48
N LEU A 480 3.91 -38.50 -16.32
CA LEU A 480 4.64 -38.49 -15.03
C LEU A 480 5.64 -39.65 -14.95
N ALA A 481 5.30 -40.83 -15.48
CA ALA A 481 6.18 -41.99 -15.49
C ALA A 481 7.46 -41.73 -16.29
N GLU A 482 7.34 -41.24 -17.52
CA GLU A 482 8.49 -40.87 -18.37
C GLU A 482 9.31 -39.77 -17.70
N ARG A 483 8.66 -38.76 -17.12
CA ARG A 483 9.32 -37.68 -16.40
C ARG A 483 10.10 -38.17 -15.17
N MET A 484 9.57 -39.16 -14.43
CA MET A 484 10.25 -39.78 -13.29
C MET A 484 11.38 -40.75 -13.68
N GLU A 485 11.44 -41.18 -14.94
CA GLU A 485 12.54 -41.97 -15.50
C GLU A 485 13.65 -41.07 -16.07
N GLN A 486 13.27 -39.99 -16.74
CA GLN A 486 14.19 -39.03 -17.36
C GLN A 486 14.80 -38.05 -16.36
N LYS A 487 14.03 -37.63 -15.36
CA LYS A 487 14.49 -36.77 -14.26
C LYS A 487 14.61 -37.58 -12.98
N SER A 488 15.52 -37.19 -12.08
CA SER A 488 15.58 -37.83 -10.76
C SER A 488 14.24 -37.59 -10.03
N GLY A 489 13.76 -38.59 -9.28
CA GLY A 489 12.48 -38.44 -8.55
C GLY A 489 12.49 -37.26 -7.57
N ARG A 490 13.67 -36.85 -7.10
CA ARG A 490 13.89 -35.66 -6.27
C ARG A 490 13.58 -34.34 -7.01
N VAL A 491 13.94 -34.25 -8.29
CA VAL A 491 13.61 -33.09 -9.14
C VAL A 491 12.10 -33.05 -9.40
N VAL A 492 11.46 -34.20 -9.59
CA VAL A 492 10.00 -34.28 -9.75
C VAL A 492 9.27 -33.86 -8.48
N LEU A 493 9.81 -34.18 -7.30
CA LEU A 493 9.28 -33.68 -6.02
C LEU A 493 9.41 -32.15 -5.90
N GLN A 494 10.53 -31.56 -6.32
CA GLN A 494 10.67 -30.08 -6.39
C GLN A 494 9.67 -29.46 -7.36
N GLU A 495 9.47 -30.09 -8.53
CA GLU A 495 8.46 -29.66 -9.50
C GLU A 495 7.02 -29.78 -8.97
N LEU A 496 6.77 -30.73 -8.06
CA LEU A 496 5.51 -30.84 -7.33
C LEU A 496 5.36 -29.77 -6.24
N GLY A 497 6.49 -29.22 -5.78
CA GLY A 497 6.64 -28.04 -4.92
C GLY A 497 7.45 -28.27 -3.63
N PHE A 498 8.11 -29.43 -3.46
CA PHE A 498 8.82 -29.79 -2.22
C PHE A 498 10.11 -28.97 -2.05
N GLY A 499 10.40 -28.50 -0.84
CA GLY A 499 11.70 -27.94 -0.44
C GLY A 499 12.04 -26.53 -0.95
N ASP A 500 11.18 -25.89 -1.74
CA ASP A 500 11.50 -24.63 -2.44
C ASP A 500 10.78 -23.38 -1.91
N ASP A 501 11.40 -22.23 -2.16
CA ASP A 501 10.82 -20.91 -1.91
C ASP A 501 9.71 -20.61 -2.92
N VAL A 502 8.58 -20.03 -2.47
CA VAL A 502 7.44 -19.65 -3.32
C VAL A 502 7.86 -18.82 -4.52
N TRP A 503 8.82 -17.91 -4.36
CA TRP A 503 9.34 -17.09 -5.45
C TRP A 503 10.10 -17.93 -6.48
N LEU A 504 10.95 -18.87 -6.05
CA LEU A 504 11.71 -19.73 -6.95
C LEU A 504 10.76 -20.65 -7.72
N PHE A 505 9.77 -21.20 -7.02
CA PHE A 505 8.73 -22.03 -7.62
C PHE A 505 7.95 -21.27 -8.71
N LEU A 506 7.43 -20.09 -8.40
CA LEU A 506 6.61 -19.32 -9.35
C LEU A 506 7.38 -18.76 -10.55
N ASN A 507 8.63 -18.33 -10.35
CA ASN A 507 9.38 -17.64 -11.41
C ASN A 507 10.24 -18.57 -12.28
N TYR A 508 10.63 -19.74 -11.76
CA TYR A 508 11.57 -20.63 -12.46
C TYR A 508 11.07 -22.06 -12.63
N ILE A 509 10.41 -22.66 -11.62
CA ILE A 509 9.93 -24.04 -11.72
C ILE A 509 8.65 -24.10 -12.55
N LEU A 510 7.64 -23.31 -12.19
CA LEU A 510 6.34 -23.29 -12.85
C LEU A 510 6.46 -23.00 -14.36
N PRO A 511 7.32 -22.06 -14.83
CA PRO A 511 7.50 -21.80 -16.26
C PRO A 511 8.46 -22.78 -16.96
N GLY A 512 8.97 -23.81 -16.28
CA GLY A 512 9.94 -24.75 -16.85
C GLY A 512 11.34 -24.15 -17.11
N LYS A 513 11.67 -23.04 -16.45
CA LYS A 513 12.92 -22.26 -16.64
C LYS A 513 14.02 -22.64 -15.66
N LEU A 514 13.78 -23.59 -14.76
CA LEU A 514 14.74 -24.00 -13.74
C LEU A 514 16.08 -24.42 -14.38
N ASP A 515 16.04 -25.24 -15.42
CA ASP A 515 17.24 -25.70 -16.13
C ASP A 515 18.04 -24.56 -16.77
N ALA A 516 17.35 -23.55 -17.31
CA ALA A 516 17.97 -22.36 -17.91
C ALA A 516 18.52 -21.38 -16.86
N ALA A 517 17.91 -21.34 -15.67
CA ALA A 517 18.25 -20.40 -14.61
C ALA A 517 19.30 -20.91 -13.63
N ARG A 518 19.57 -22.23 -13.60
CA ARG A 518 20.55 -22.87 -12.71
C ARG A 518 21.92 -22.16 -12.67
N ASN A 519 22.41 -21.65 -13.80
CA ASN A 519 23.68 -20.91 -13.87
C ASN A 519 23.56 -19.42 -13.48
N SER A 520 22.38 -18.80 -13.65
CA SER A 520 22.13 -17.38 -13.34
C SER A 520 21.76 -17.16 -11.87
N LEU A 521 21.06 -18.11 -11.25
CA LEU A 521 20.65 -18.07 -9.84
C LEU A 521 21.86 -18.09 -8.89
N ILE A 522 22.97 -18.73 -9.31
CA ILE A 522 24.26 -18.78 -8.60
C ILE A 522 24.91 -17.40 -8.52
N VAL A 523 24.75 -16.56 -9.54
CA VAL A 523 25.43 -15.26 -9.65
C VAL A 523 24.59 -14.13 -9.05
N GLN A 524 23.26 -14.26 -9.11
CA GLN A 524 22.31 -13.24 -8.63
C GLN A 524 22.14 -13.21 -7.11
N TRP A 525 22.44 -14.30 -6.39
CA TRP A 525 22.16 -14.43 -4.96
C TRP A 525 23.30 -15.16 -4.24
N HIS A 526 23.78 -14.60 -3.14
CA HIS A 526 24.81 -15.20 -2.27
C HIS A 526 24.25 -16.39 -1.46
N TYR A 527 23.68 -17.40 -2.12
CA TYR A 527 23.26 -18.64 -1.47
C TYR A 527 24.48 -19.43 -0.99
N TYR A 528 24.37 -20.10 0.16
CA TYR A 528 25.44 -20.99 0.62
C TYR A 528 25.56 -22.21 -0.33
N PRO A 529 26.76 -22.79 -0.50
CA PRO A 529 27.03 -23.81 -1.51
C PRO A 529 26.09 -25.03 -1.48
N GLY A 530 25.67 -25.49 -0.29
CA GLY A 530 24.74 -26.61 -0.15
C GLY A 530 23.35 -26.35 -0.76
N ARG A 531 22.87 -25.09 -0.75
CA ARG A 531 21.59 -24.74 -1.38
C ARG A 531 21.68 -24.73 -2.90
N VAL A 532 22.85 -24.38 -3.44
CA VAL A 532 23.12 -24.50 -4.88
C VAL A 532 23.10 -25.97 -5.29
N GLU A 533 23.67 -26.85 -4.46
CA GLU A 533 23.67 -28.30 -4.71
C GLU A 533 22.26 -28.92 -4.63
N GLU A 534 21.42 -28.48 -3.70
CA GLU A 534 20.01 -28.88 -3.59
C GLU A 534 19.14 -28.40 -4.77
N ILE A 535 19.36 -27.18 -5.26
CA ILE A 535 18.70 -26.64 -6.48
C ILE A 535 19.15 -27.41 -7.73
N MET A 536 20.38 -27.91 -7.74
CA MET A 536 20.94 -28.66 -8.87
C MET A 536 20.47 -30.13 -8.90
N ASN A 537 20.41 -30.78 -7.73
CA ASN A 537 20.29 -32.25 -7.66
C ASN A 537 18.97 -32.75 -7.03
N GLY A 538 18.11 -31.84 -6.56
CA GLY A 538 16.90 -32.19 -5.85
C GLY A 538 17.11 -32.38 -4.34
N TRP A 539 16.03 -32.23 -3.57
CA TRP A 539 16.03 -32.43 -2.12
C TRP A 539 16.53 -33.84 -1.75
N SER A 540 17.58 -33.92 -0.91
CA SER A 540 18.24 -35.17 -0.53
C SER A 540 18.07 -35.49 0.94
N SER A 541 16.94 -36.11 1.30
CA SER A 541 16.65 -36.60 2.65
C SER A 541 16.06 -38.03 2.61
N PRO A 542 16.10 -38.79 3.72
CA PRO A 542 15.35 -40.04 3.87
C PRO A 542 13.85 -39.85 3.61
N GLU A 543 13.30 -38.70 4.02
CA GLU A 543 11.91 -38.31 3.77
C GLU A 543 11.62 -38.09 2.28
N ALA A 544 12.59 -37.57 1.51
CA ALA A 544 12.49 -37.40 0.06
C ALA A 544 12.39 -38.74 -0.66
N GLN A 545 13.12 -39.76 -0.20
CA GLN A 545 13.05 -41.12 -0.77
C GLN A 545 11.68 -41.77 -0.51
N LEU A 546 11.14 -41.58 0.71
CA LEU A 546 9.79 -42.04 1.05
C LEU A 546 8.72 -41.29 0.24
N ALA A 547 8.88 -39.98 0.04
CA ALA A 547 7.98 -39.18 -0.79
C ALA A 547 8.01 -39.64 -2.26
N GLU A 548 9.19 -39.92 -2.81
CA GLU A 548 9.31 -40.46 -4.17
C GLU A 548 8.59 -41.80 -4.29
N GLN A 549 8.80 -42.72 -3.33
CA GLN A 549 8.14 -44.01 -3.33
C GLN A 549 6.61 -43.87 -3.20
N ALA A 550 6.13 -42.97 -2.35
CA ALA A 550 4.72 -42.69 -2.18
C ALA A 550 4.10 -42.07 -3.45
N LEU A 551 4.83 -41.24 -4.18
CA LEU A 551 4.42 -40.71 -5.49
C LEU A 551 4.30 -41.81 -6.53
N ARG A 552 5.28 -42.72 -6.62
CA ARG A 552 5.24 -43.88 -7.55
C ARG A 552 4.11 -44.86 -7.22
N SER A 553 3.79 -45.03 -5.94
CA SER A 553 2.80 -46.00 -5.46
C SER A 553 1.38 -45.43 -5.34
N GLY A 554 1.23 -44.11 -5.53
CA GLY A 554 -0.05 -43.40 -5.44
C GLY A 554 -0.62 -43.22 -4.03
N HIS A 555 0.23 -43.20 -3.00
CA HIS A 555 -0.19 -43.02 -1.61
C HIS A 555 -0.32 -41.54 -1.22
N VAL A 556 -1.48 -40.95 -1.51
CA VAL A 556 -1.82 -39.52 -1.31
C VAL A 556 -1.57 -39.03 0.13
N GLU A 557 -2.08 -39.75 1.14
CA GLU A 557 -1.96 -39.31 2.55
C GLU A 557 -0.50 -39.35 3.05
N VAL A 558 0.31 -40.28 2.56
CA VAL A 558 1.73 -40.36 2.93
C VAL A 558 2.48 -39.15 2.37
N LEU A 559 2.23 -38.78 1.12
CA LEU A 559 2.84 -37.61 0.49
C LEU A 559 2.48 -36.30 1.20
N ILE A 560 1.21 -36.12 1.56
CA ILE A 560 0.75 -34.90 2.25
C ILE A 560 1.32 -34.84 3.67
N ASN A 561 1.39 -35.97 4.39
CA ASN A 561 2.01 -36.00 5.71
C ASN A 561 3.53 -35.73 5.65
N ILE A 562 4.24 -36.22 4.64
CA ILE A 562 5.66 -35.93 4.47
C ILE A 562 5.85 -34.44 4.17
N TRP A 563 5.02 -33.87 3.29
CA TRP A 563 5.02 -32.44 2.99
C TRP A 563 4.80 -31.56 4.23
N GLU A 564 3.81 -31.89 5.06
CA GLU A 564 3.49 -31.11 6.27
C GLU A 564 4.57 -31.19 7.35
N ASN A 565 5.32 -32.29 7.40
CA ASN A 565 6.35 -32.53 8.42
C ASN A 565 7.77 -32.19 7.97
N ASP A 566 7.94 -31.70 6.73
CA ASP A 566 9.24 -31.33 6.21
C ASP A 566 9.89 -30.20 7.05
N SER A 567 11.11 -30.47 7.51
CA SER A 567 11.90 -29.66 8.44
C SER A 567 12.18 -28.25 7.91
N TYR A 568 12.25 -28.09 6.57
CA TYR A 568 12.53 -26.81 5.93
C TYR A 568 11.33 -25.86 5.91
N SER A 569 10.10 -26.40 5.88
CA SER A 569 8.86 -25.61 6.04
C SER A 569 8.79 -24.88 7.38
N ARG A 570 9.51 -25.35 8.41
CA ARG A 570 9.54 -24.74 9.75
C ARG A 570 10.25 -23.38 9.81
N TYR A 571 11.18 -23.09 8.90
CA TYR A 571 11.98 -21.85 8.92
C TYR A 571 11.39 -20.70 8.08
N ARG A 572 10.41 -20.98 7.21
CA ARG A 572 9.66 -19.97 6.45
C ARG A 572 8.17 -20.33 6.46
N PRO A 573 7.35 -19.72 7.33
CA PRO A 573 5.90 -19.96 7.37
C PRO A 573 5.13 -19.41 6.15
N GLU A 574 5.84 -18.82 5.17
CA GLU A 574 5.27 -18.48 3.87
C GLU A 574 4.95 -19.78 3.12
N LYS A 575 3.66 -20.09 3.03
CA LYS A 575 3.09 -21.36 2.56
C LYS A 575 3.70 -21.81 1.22
N SER A 576 4.29 -23.00 1.20
CA SER A 576 4.69 -23.70 -0.03
C SER A 576 3.47 -23.95 -0.95
N VAL A 577 3.71 -24.02 -2.27
CA VAL A 577 2.67 -24.05 -3.31
C VAL A 577 2.68 -25.40 -4.03
N TRP A 578 1.52 -26.04 -4.14
CA TRP A 578 1.34 -27.29 -4.90
C TRP A 578 1.19 -27.05 -6.40
N ASN A 579 1.89 -27.83 -7.23
CA ASN A 579 1.79 -27.76 -8.68
C ASN A 579 0.61 -28.56 -9.25
N LEU A 580 -0.49 -27.90 -9.61
CA LEU A 580 -1.65 -28.59 -10.19
C LEU A 580 -1.48 -28.97 -11.65
N TYR A 581 -0.57 -28.35 -12.40
CA TYR A 581 -0.26 -28.76 -13.78
C TYR A 581 0.33 -30.17 -13.84
N LEU A 582 1.22 -30.48 -12.89
CA LEU A 582 1.82 -31.81 -12.75
C LEU A 582 0.82 -32.81 -12.15
N LEU A 583 0.06 -32.41 -11.13
CA LEU A 583 -0.98 -33.26 -10.53
C LEU A 583 -2.09 -33.62 -11.53
N ALA A 584 -2.34 -32.78 -12.54
CA ALA A 584 -3.29 -33.08 -13.60
C ALA A 584 -2.86 -34.25 -14.52
N GLN A 585 -1.58 -34.62 -14.51
CA GLN A 585 -1.07 -35.78 -15.25
C GLN A 585 -1.24 -37.10 -14.49
N LEU A 586 -1.65 -37.05 -13.21
CA LEU A 586 -1.91 -38.25 -12.43
C LEU A 586 -3.21 -38.94 -12.87
N PRO A 587 -3.36 -40.26 -12.62
CA PRO A 587 -4.63 -40.95 -12.77
C PRO A 587 -5.76 -40.21 -12.02
N ARG A 588 -6.95 -40.17 -12.62
CA ARG A 588 -8.13 -39.47 -12.05
C ARG A 588 -8.41 -39.86 -10.60
N GLU A 589 -8.23 -41.14 -10.27
CA GLU A 589 -8.43 -41.72 -8.93
C GLU A 589 -7.47 -41.16 -7.88
N MET A 590 -6.34 -40.58 -8.29
CA MET A 590 -5.35 -39.96 -7.42
C MET A 590 -5.44 -38.43 -7.42
N ALA A 591 -5.62 -37.82 -8.59
CA ALA A 591 -5.64 -36.36 -8.76
C ALA A 591 -6.76 -35.69 -7.97
N LEU A 592 -7.97 -36.27 -7.98
CA LEU A 592 -9.15 -35.72 -7.30
C LEU A 592 -9.02 -35.75 -5.77
N PRO A 593 -8.59 -36.87 -5.13
CA PRO A 593 -8.26 -36.86 -3.69
C PRO A 593 -7.18 -35.84 -3.31
N PHE A 594 -6.13 -35.69 -4.12
CA PHE A 594 -5.10 -34.66 -3.89
C PHE A 594 -5.70 -33.26 -3.85
N TRP A 595 -6.49 -32.91 -4.88
CA TRP A 595 -7.16 -31.62 -4.96
C TRP A 595 -8.06 -31.34 -3.75
N LEU A 596 -8.84 -32.32 -3.33
CA LEU A 596 -9.70 -32.18 -2.15
C LEU A 596 -8.86 -31.94 -0.89
N ARG A 597 -7.83 -32.76 -0.67
CA ARG A 597 -7.01 -32.75 0.56
C ARG A 597 -6.15 -31.49 0.69
N ILE A 598 -5.59 -31.00 -0.42
CA ILE A 598 -4.86 -29.72 -0.49
C ILE A 598 -5.75 -28.58 0.01
N ASN A 599 -7.02 -28.56 -0.40
CA ASN A 599 -7.97 -27.53 0.01
C ASN A 599 -8.46 -27.69 1.46
N GLU A 600 -8.66 -28.92 1.95
CA GLU A 600 -8.98 -29.18 3.37
C GLU A 600 -7.91 -28.63 4.31
N LYS A 601 -6.64 -28.80 3.95
CA LYS A 601 -5.49 -28.31 4.71
C LYS A 601 -5.17 -26.85 4.47
N LYS A 602 -5.88 -26.17 3.55
CA LYS A 602 -5.71 -24.74 3.19
C LYS A 602 -4.32 -24.40 2.66
N HIS A 603 -3.72 -25.35 1.95
CA HIS A 603 -2.45 -25.17 1.24
C HIS A 603 -2.66 -24.31 -0.02
N LEU A 604 -1.60 -23.66 -0.49
CA LEU A 604 -1.62 -22.92 -1.75
C LEU A 604 -1.39 -23.86 -2.93
N SER A 605 -1.88 -23.47 -4.09
CA SER A 605 -1.80 -24.23 -5.33
C SER A 605 -1.57 -23.29 -6.51
N ALA A 606 -1.06 -23.82 -7.62
CA ALA A 606 -0.93 -23.10 -8.89
C ALA A 606 -1.38 -23.99 -10.06
N GLY A 607 -2.21 -23.45 -10.95
CA GLY A 607 -2.76 -24.14 -12.12
C GLY A 607 -4.18 -24.68 -11.93
N GLU A 608 -4.96 -24.05 -11.04
CA GLU A 608 -6.32 -24.45 -10.73
C GLU A 608 -7.24 -24.45 -11.96
N ASP A 609 -7.13 -23.44 -12.82
CA ASP A 609 -7.91 -23.31 -14.06
C ASP A 609 -7.67 -24.46 -15.04
N TYR A 610 -6.40 -24.84 -15.24
CA TYR A 610 -6.03 -25.99 -16.05
C TYR A 610 -6.49 -27.31 -15.44
N PHE A 611 -6.35 -27.49 -14.13
CA PHE A 611 -6.82 -28.69 -13.44
C PHE A 611 -8.34 -28.85 -13.56
N LEU A 612 -9.10 -27.77 -13.36
CA LEU A 612 -10.55 -27.76 -13.47
C LEU A 612 -11.02 -28.00 -14.92
N SER A 613 -10.27 -27.57 -15.93
CA SER A 613 -10.64 -27.81 -17.33
C SER A 613 -10.52 -29.28 -17.73
N ILE A 614 -9.61 -30.04 -17.11
CA ILE A 614 -9.41 -31.48 -17.35
C ILE A 614 -10.44 -32.32 -16.60
N PHE A 615 -10.66 -32.04 -15.31
CA PHE A 615 -11.49 -32.89 -14.46
C PHE A 615 -12.96 -32.47 -14.41
N GLY A 616 -13.29 -31.25 -14.81
CA GLY A 616 -14.66 -30.75 -14.88
C GLY A 616 -15.40 -30.89 -13.55
N LEU A 617 -16.63 -31.40 -13.60
CA LEU A 617 -17.52 -31.53 -12.44
C LEU A 617 -16.96 -32.41 -11.32
N ASP A 618 -16.09 -33.37 -11.63
CA ASP A 618 -15.51 -34.26 -10.61
C ASP A 618 -14.62 -33.51 -9.61
N ALA A 619 -14.07 -32.35 -10.00
CA ALA A 619 -13.26 -31.49 -9.15
C ALA A 619 -14.08 -30.45 -8.34
N LEU A 620 -15.41 -30.41 -8.52
CA LEU A 620 -16.30 -29.46 -7.86
C LEU A 620 -16.21 -29.48 -6.32
N PRO A 621 -16.13 -30.64 -5.63
CA PRO A 621 -16.02 -30.66 -4.16
C PRO A 621 -14.81 -29.89 -3.64
N GLY A 622 -13.64 -30.06 -4.26
CA GLY A 622 -12.44 -29.31 -3.90
C GLY A 622 -12.55 -27.83 -4.26
N LEU A 623 -13.24 -27.47 -5.36
CA LEU A 623 -13.50 -26.09 -5.75
C LEU A 623 -14.42 -25.36 -4.74
N LEU A 624 -15.48 -26.02 -4.27
CA LEU A 624 -16.36 -25.48 -3.23
C LEU A 624 -15.58 -25.19 -1.94
N LEU A 625 -14.69 -26.09 -1.56
CA LEU A 625 -13.84 -25.94 -0.37
C LEU A 625 -12.81 -24.82 -0.55
N ALA A 626 -12.15 -24.76 -1.71
CA ALA A 626 -11.25 -23.68 -2.10
C ALA A 626 -11.94 -22.32 -2.00
N PHE A 627 -13.15 -22.21 -2.56
CA PHE A 627 -13.94 -20.99 -2.54
C PHE A 627 -14.35 -20.56 -1.12
N SER A 628 -14.63 -21.52 -0.23
CA SER A 628 -14.99 -21.23 1.17
C SER A 628 -13.84 -20.61 1.97
N HIS A 629 -12.58 -20.90 1.61
CA HIS A 629 -11.39 -20.45 2.32
C HIS A 629 -10.69 -19.28 1.62
N ARG A 630 -10.70 -19.25 0.29
CA ARG A 630 -9.99 -18.29 -0.58
C ARG A 630 -10.91 -17.67 -1.63
N PRO A 631 -12.04 -17.05 -1.23
CA PRO A 631 -13.08 -16.61 -2.16
C PRO A 631 -12.59 -15.58 -3.19
N LYS A 632 -11.56 -14.79 -2.89
CA LYS A 632 -11.02 -13.79 -3.85
C LYS A 632 -10.23 -14.43 -4.99
N GLU A 633 -9.41 -15.42 -4.69
CA GLU A 633 -8.55 -16.12 -5.66
C GLU A 633 -9.36 -17.10 -6.51
N THR A 634 -10.33 -17.78 -5.88
CA THR A 634 -11.12 -18.84 -6.51
C THR A 634 -12.36 -18.32 -7.27
N PHE A 635 -12.78 -17.06 -7.06
CA PHE A 635 -14.00 -16.52 -7.70
C PHE A 635 -13.99 -16.64 -9.24
N PRO A 636 -12.91 -16.27 -9.95
CA PRO A 636 -12.90 -16.37 -11.41
C PRO A 636 -13.10 -17.81 -11.89
N LEU A 637 -12.65 -18.80 -11.12
CA LEU A 637 -12.73 -20.22 -11.46
C LEU A 637 -14.15 -20.77 -11.40
N ILE A 638 -15.01 -20.24 -10.52
CA ILE A 638 -16.40 -20.72 -10.37
C ILE A 638 -17.32 -20.24 -11.51
N LEU A 639 -16.89 -19.29 -12.35
CA LEU A 639 -17.68 -18.82 -13.50
C LEU A 639 -18.08 -19.95 -14.45
N ASN A 640 -17.22 -20.96 -14.59
CA ASN A 640 -17.43 -22.09 -15.48
C ASN A 640 -18.30 -23.19 -14.88
N PHE A 641 -18.74 -23.05 -13.61
CA PHE A 641 -19.47 -24.07 -12.86
C PHE A 641 -20.81 -23.55 -12.33
N GLY A 642 -21.90 -24.14 -12.80
CA GLY A 642 -23.26 -23.92 -12.30
C GLY A 642 -23.62 -24.98 -11.25
N ALA A 643 -23.65 -24.61 -9.97
CA ALA A 643 -24.02 -25.50 -8.87
C ALA A 643 -24.87 -24.73 -7.84
N THR A 644 -25.86 -25.40 -7.23
CA THR A 644 -26.78 -24.75 -6.28
C THR A 644 -26.05 -24.32 -5.00
N GLU A 645 -24.98 -25.04 -4.62
CA GLU A 645 -24.11 -24.76 -3.48
C GLU A 645 -23.34 -23.43 -3.63
N LEU A 646 -23.08 -22.99 -4.87
CA LEU A 646 -22.40 -21.73 -5.16
C LEU A 646 -23.34 -20.51 -5.08
N ALA A 647 -24.65 -20.71 -5.28
CA ALA A 647 -25.60 -19.61 -5.43
C ALA A 647 -25.69 -18.69 -4.21
N LEU A 648 -25.77 -19.23 -2.98
CA LEU A 648 -25.81 -18.41 -1.77
C LEU A 648 -24.48 -17.70 -1.48
N PRO A 649 -23.31 -18.37 -1.54
CA PRO A 649 -22.02 -17.69 -1.48
C PRO A 649 -21.88 -16.55 -2.50
N VAL A 650 -22.25 -16.78 -3.77
CA VAL A 650 -22.24 -15.74 -4.82
C VAL A 650 -23.22 -14.61 -4.52
N ALA A 651 -24.43 -14.90 -4.05
CA ALA A 651 -25.41 -13.88 -3.67
C ALA A 651 -24.91 -13.00 -2.50
N ARG A 652 -24.18 -13.57 -1.53
CA ARG A 652 -23.51 -12.80 -0.47
C ARG A 652 -22.42 -11.89 -1.04
N VAL A 653 -21.66 -12.36 -2.04
CA VAL A 653 -20.67 -11.53 -2.75
C VAL A 653 -21.35 -10.38 -3.48
N TRP A 654 -22.38 -10.66 -4.26
CA TRP A 654 -23.21 -9.66 -4.95
C TRP A 654 -23.73 -8.56 -4.01
N ARG A 655 -24.12 -8.94 -2.78
CA ARG A 655 -24.65 -8.00 -1.78
C ARG A 655 -23.57 -7.20 -1.04
N ARG A 656 -22.44 -7.81 -0.67
CA ARG A 656 -21.50 -7.24 0.32
C ARG A 656 -20.18 -6.74 -0.25
N PHE A 657 -19.70 -7.31 -1.35
CA PHE A 657 -18.32 -7.11 -1.79
C PHE A 657 -18.30 -6.39 -3.15
N ALA A 658 -18.07 -5.07 -3.10
CA ALA A 658 -18.06 -4.22 -4.30
C ALA A 658 -17.02 -4.67 -5.34
N ALA A 659 -15.84 -5.14 -4.91
CA ALA A 659 -14.74 -5.49 -5.81
C ALA A 659 -14.98 -6.76 -6.66
N GLN A 660 -15.71 -7.75 -6.15
CA GLN A 660 -16.05 -8.99 -6.88
C GLN A 660 -17.48 -8.98 -7.42
N ARG A 661 -18.13 -7.81 -7.43
CA ARG A 661 -19.54 -7.68 -7.73
C ARG A 661 -19.86 -8.04 -9.18
N ASP A 662 -19.02 -7.65 -10.11
CA ASP A 662 -19.23 -7.91 -11.54
C ASP A 662 -19.10 -9.39 -11.86
N LEU A 663 -18.14 -10.08 -11.24
CA LEU A 663 -18.02 -11.54 -11.33
C LEU A 663 -19.26 -12.23 -10.72
N ALA A 664 -19.77 -11.74 -9.58
CA ALA A 664 -20.99 -12.29 -8.99
C ALA A 664 -22.22 -12.07 -9.88
N ARG A 665 -22.33 -10.89 -10.51
CA ARG A 665 -23.38 -10.59 -11.50
C ARG A 665 -23.27 -11.52 -12.70
N GLN A 666 -22.07 -11.69 -13.25
CA GLN A 666 -21.81 -12.58 -14.37
C GLN A 666 -22.23 -14.01 -14.05
N TRP A 667 -21.81 -14.54 -12.89
CA TRP A 667 -22.20 -15.89 -12.47
C TRP A 667 -23.72 -16.04 -12.32
N ILE A 668 -24.40 -15.09 -11.66
CA ILE A 668 -25.86 -15.12 -11.46
C ILE A 668 -26.60 -15.16 -12.81
N LEU A 669 -26.15 -14.36 -13.78
CA LEU A 669 -26.80 -14.28 -15.10
C LEU A 669 -26.43 -15.44 -16.03
N GLN A 670 -25.25 -16.03 -15.85
CA GLN A 670 -24.83 -17.22 -16.58
C GLN A 670 -25.55 -18.48 -16.07
N TRP A 671 -25.81 -18.56 -14.76
CA TRP A 671 -26.45 -19.72 -14.10
C TRP A 671 -27.79 -19.34 -13.43
N PRO A 672 -28.79 -18.85 -14.19
CA PRO A 672 -30.03 -18.31 -13.63
C PRO A 672 -30.89 -19.40 -12.98
N GLU A 673 -30.86 -20.63 -13.50
CA GLU A 673 -31.64 -21.75 -12.98
C GLU A 673 -31.10 -22.28 -11.65
N HIS A 674 -29.77 -22.46 -11.53
CA HIS A 674 -29.11 -22.84 -10.28
C HIS A 674 -29.31 -21.76 -9.21
N THR A 675 -29.20 -20.48 -9.62
CA THR A 675 -29.48 -19.34 -8.75
C THR A 675 -30.92 -19.37 -8.24
N ALA A 676 -31.91 -19.51 -9.12
CA ALA A 676 -33.32 -19.54 -8.77
C ALA A 676 -33.65 -20.70 -7.82
N THR A 677 -33.21 -21.91 -8.16
CA THR A 677 -33.49 -23.14 -7.42
C THR A 677 -32.96 -23.07 -5.99
N ALA A 678 -31.75 -22.54 -5.80
CA ALA A 678 -31.13 -22.44 -4.49
C ALA A 678 -31.65 -21.28 -3.63
N LEU A 679 -31.99 -20.14 -4.24
CA LEU A 679 -32.25 -18.90 -3.50
C LEU A 679 -33.73 -18.64 -3.20
N ILE A 680 -34.67 -19.19 -4.00
CA ILE A 680 -36.12 -19.01 -3.77
C ILE A 680 -36.55 -19.45 -2.35
N PRO A 681 -36.14 -20.62 -1.82
CA PRO A 681 -36.46 -21.02 -0.45
C PRO A 681 -35.97 -20.02 0.60
N LEU A 682 -34.78 -19.45 0.39
CA LEU A 682 -34.13 -18.58 1.38
C LEU A 682 -34.88 -17.24 1.55
N VAL A 683 -35.57 -16.74 0.53
CA VAL A 683 -36.35 -15.49 0.61
C VAL A 683 -37.51 -15.61 1.60
N PHE A 684 -38.11 -16.78 1.72
CA PHE A 684 -39.28 -17.01 2.57
C PHE A 684 -38.93 -17.47 4.00
N THR A 685 -37.65 -17.57 4.33
CA THR A 685 -37.18 -17.84 5.69
C THR A 685 -37.29 -16.62 6.61
N LYS A 686 -36.92 -16.76 7.89
CA LYS A 686 -36.85 -15.63 8.82
C LYS A 686 -35.92 -14.53 8.25
N PRO A 687 -36.31 -13.24 8.30
CA PRO A 687 -35.47 -12.14 7.84
C PRO A 687 -34.05 -12.26 8.39
N SER A 688 -33.10 -12.46 7.50
CA SER A 688 -31.69 -12.71 7.78
C SER A 688 -30.82 -12.17 6.65
N ASP A 689 -29.51 -12.16 6.87
CA ASP A 689 -28.57 -11.74 5.84
C ASP A 689 -28.66 -12.57 4.56
N ASN A 690 -28.96 -13.87 4.70
CA ASN A 690 -29.11 -14.81 3.60
C ASN A 690 -30.40 -14.54 2.80
N SER A 691 -31.51 -14.26 3.47
CA SER A 691 -32.78 -13.97 2.79
C SER A 691 -32.70 -12.67 2.00
N GLU A 692 -32.00 -11.65 2.52
CA GLU A 692 -31.77 -10.38 1.83
C GLU A 692 -30.79 -10.54 0.64
N ALA A 693 -29.72 -11.32 0.79
CA ALA A 693 -28.81 -11.64 -0.31
C ALA A 693 -29.51 -12.40 -1.44
N ALA A 694 -30.32 -13.41 -1.06
CA ALA A 694 -31.14 -14.18 -1.99
C ALA A 694 -32.10 -13.28 -2.77
N LEU A 695 -32.84 -12.41 -2.09
CA LEU A 695 -33.79 -11.50 -2.74
C LEU A 695 -33.10 -10.53 -3.72
N LEU A 696 -31.93 -9.98 -3.38
CA LEU A 696 -31.18 -9.09 -4.27
C LEU A 696 -30.66 -9.81 -5.53
N ALA A 697 -30.28 -11.08 -5.43
CA ALA A 697 -29.85 -11.88 -6.59
C ALA A 697 -31.06 -12.26 -7.48
N LEU A 698 -32.20 -12.63 -6.89
CA LEU A 698 -33.41 -12.94 -7.66
C LEU A 698 -34.02 -11.71 -8.33
N ARG A 699 -33.93 -10.52 -7.70
CA ARG A 699 -34.31 -9.25 -8.36
C ARG A 699 -33.43 -8.93 -9.56
N LEU A 700 -32.13 -9.16 -9.46
CA LEU A 700 -31.23 -9.01 -10.61
C LEU A 700 -31.68 -9.90 -11.78
N LEU A 701 -32.04 -11.17 -11.52
CA LEU A 701 -32.59 -12.05 -12.56
C LEU A 701 -33.90 -11.51 -13.15
N TYR A 702 -34.81 -11.05 -12.30
CA TYR A 702 -36.10 -10.51 -12.72
C TYR A 702 -35.94 -9.24 -13.58
N GLU A 703 -35.08 -8.30 -13.16
CA GLU A 703 -34.76 -7.06 -13.87
C GLU A 703 -34.08 -7.31 -15.23
N GLN A 704 -33.35 -8.41 -15.38
CA GLN A 704 -32.71 -8.82 -16.64
C GLN A 704 -33.62 -9.68 -17.53
N GLY A 705 -34.91 -9.78 -17.21
CA GLY A 705 -35.90 -10.46 -18.05
C GLY A 705 -36.09 -11.95 -17.78
N HIS A 706 -35.48 -12.53 -16.75
CA HIS A 706 -35.63 -13.95 -16.40
C HIS A 706 -36.91 -14.27 -15.61
N GLY A 707 -37.99 -13.49 -15.78
CA GLY A 707 -39.25 -13.66 -15.05
C GLY A 707 -39.91 -15.03 -15.26
N GLU A 708 -39.99 -15.50 -16.51
CA GLU A 708 -40.56 -16.82 -16.85
C GLU A 708 -39.76 -17.98 -16.25
N LEU A 709 -38.42 -17.85 -16.21
CA LEU A 709 -37.54 -18.85 -15.60
C LEU A 709 -37.76 -18.91 -14.09
N LEU A 710 -37.85 -17.76 -13.42
CA LEU A 710 -38.14 -17.68 -11.99
C LEU A 710 -39.51 -18.28 -11.66
N GLN A 711 -40.52 -18.04 -12.50
CA GLN A 711 -41.84 -18.66 -12.38
C GLN A 711 -41.77 -20.18 -12.55
N THR A 712 -41.05 -20.65 -13.57
CA THR A 712 -40.86 -22.09 -13.83
C THR A 712 -40.15 -22.78 -12.67
N ALA A 713 -39.11 -22.16 -12.12
CA ALA A 713 -38.41 -22.66 -10.94
C ALA A 713 -39.32 -22.68 -9.70
N ALA A 714 -40.06 -21.60 -9.43
CA ALA A 714 -41.02 -21.51 -8.33
C ALA A 714 -42.14 -22.57 -8.40
N ASN A 715 -42.56 -22.95 -9.61
CA ASN A 715 -43.58 -23.97 -9.81
C ASN A 715 -43.10 -25.41 -9.51
N ARG A 716 -41.78 -25.66 -9.41
CA ARG A 716 -41.22 -26.99 -9.08
C ARG A 716 -41.61 -27.49 -7.70
N TRP A 717 -41.87 -26.58 -6.75
CA TRP A 717 -42.40 -26.91 -5.43
C TRP A 717 -43.88 -27.35 -5.45
N GLN A 718 -44.55 -27.32 -6.60
CA GLN A 718 -45.95 -27.73 -6.78
C GLN A 718 -46.92 -26.98 -5.85
N ARG A 719 -46.62 -25.71 -5.58
CA ARG A 719 -47.37 -24.83 -4.69
C ARG A 719 -47.82 -23.57 -5.42
N THR A 720 -49.11 -23.28 -5.40
CA THR A 720 -49.71 -22.15 -6.13
C THR A 720 -49.46 -20.78 -5.49
N ASP A 721 -48.99 -20.75 -4.24
CA ASP A 721 -48.75 -19.53 -3.46
C ASP A 721 -47.31 -18.98 -3.57
N VAL A 722 -46.35 -19.79 -4.05
CA VAL A 722 -44.92 -19.42 -4.10
C VAL A 722 -44.64 -18.30 -5.11
N TRP A 723 -45.09 -18.46 -6.36
CA TRP A 723 -44.83 -17.45 -7.40
C TRP A 723 -45.50 -16.10 -7.12
N PRO A 724 -46.81 -16.01 -6.78
CA PRO A 724 -47.43 -14.73 -6.46
C PRO A 724 -46.75 -14.01 -5.29
N ALA A 725 -46.32 -14.76 -4.27
CA ALA A 725 -45.59 -14.20 -3.14
C ALA A 725 -44.19 -13.69 -3.53
N LEU A 726 -43.47 -14.43 -4.38
CA LEU A 726 -42.16 -14.04 -4.88
C LEU A 726 -42.27 -12.82 -5.81
N GLU A 727 -43.18 -12.85 -6.77
CA GLU A 727 -43.40 -11.77 -7.74
C GLU A 727 -43.75 -10.44 -7.05
N HIS A 728 -44.57 -10.50 -5.99
CA HIS A 728 -44.83 -9.33 -5.15
C HIS A 728 -43.55 -8.76 -4.53
N LEU A 729 -42.64 -9.60 -4.01
CA LEU A 729 -41.36 -9.15 -3.45
C LEU A 729 -40.41 -8.62 -4.52
N LEU A 730 -40.46 -9.16 -5.74
CA LEU A 730 -39.63 -8.72 -6.86
C LEU A 730 -40.08 -7.36 -7.43
N LYS A 731 -41.39 -7.06 -7.43
CA LYS A 731 -41.98 -5.80 -7.92
C LYS A 731 -41.97 -4.62 -6.92
N GLN A 732 -41.46 -4.82 -5.70
CA GLN A 732 -41.39 -3.74 -4.69
C GLN A 732 -40.52 -2.57 -5.16
N SER A 733 -40.96 -1.33 -4.86
CA SER A 733 -40.25 -0.10 -5.22
C SER A 733 -38.82 -0.07 -4.62
N PRO A 734 -37.79 0.35 -5.39
CA PRO A 734 -36.42 0.48 -4.90
C PRO A 734 -36.23 1.40 -3.69
N ILE A 735 -37.19 2.29 -3.41
CA ILE A 735 -37.17 3.24 -2.28
C ILE A 735 -37.60 2.56 -0.97
N GLU A 736 -38.31 1.44 -1.05
CA GLU A 736 -38.74 0.66 0.12
C GLU A 736 -37.66 -0.33 0.59
N ILE A 737 -36.48 -0.32 -0.05
CA ILE A 737 -35.38 -1.24 0.24
C ILE A 737 -34.43 -0.61 1.25
N TYR A 738 -34.65 -0.89 2.54
CA TYR A 738 -33.80 -0.43 3.63
C TYR A 738 -33.52 -1.55 4.65
N PRO A 739 -32.39 -1.49 5.39
CA PRO A 739 -31.97 -2.56 6.29
C PRO A 739 -32.99 -2.82 7.42
N ALA A 740 -33.08 -4.07 7.88
CA ALA A 740 -33.96 -4.43 8.99
C ALA A 740 -33.58 -3.79 10.34
N ARG A 741 -32.30 -3.46 10.53
CA ARG A 741 -31.80 -2.74 11.71
C ARG A 741 -31.07 -1.48 11.25
N MET A 742 -31.51 -0.33 11.76
CA MET A 742 -30.91 0.97 11.46
C MET A 742 -29.48 1.04 12.00
N PRO A 743 -28.48 1.35 11.16
CA PRO A 743 -27.11 1.57 11.63
C PRO A 743 -27.01 2.80 12.54
N LYS A 744 -26.35 2.66 13.69
CA LYS A 744 -26.08 3.79 14.60
C LYS A 744 -25.16 4.81 13.93
N ALA A 745 -25.38 6.09 14.19
CA ALA A 745 -24.49 7.16 13.72
C ALA A 745 -23.11 6.99 14.38
N PRO A 746 -22.01 7.20 13.65
CA PRO A 746 -20.67 7.19 14.23
C PRO A 746 -20.42 8.46 15.06
N ASP A 747 -19.49 8.39 16.01
CA ASP A 747 -19.14 9.50 16.92
C ASP A 747 -18.71 10.79 16.18
N PHE A 748 -18.30 10.72 14.91
CA PHE A 748 -17.90 11.90 14.13
C PHE A 748 -19.06 12.57 13.37
N TRP A 749 -20.27 11.99 13.41
CA TRP A 749 -21.43 12.52 12.69
C TRP A 749 -22.00 13.75 13.39
N HIS A 750 -21.64 14.94 12.90
CA HIS A 750 -22.06 16.23 13.43
C HIS A 750 -22.44 17.21 12.29
N PRO A 751 -23.52 16.94 11.54
CA PRO A 751 -23.87 17.68 10.32
C PRO A 751 -24.22 19.15 10.54
N LEU A 752 -24.56 19.55 11.77
CA LEU A 752 -24.85 20.93 12.14
C LEU A 752 -23.67 21.89 11.90
N MET A 753 -22.44 21.37 11.89
CA MET A 753 -21.21 22.14 11.69
C MET A 753 -20.72 22.13 10.23
N TRP A 754 -21.42 21.43 9.34
CA TRP A 754 -21.02 21.23 7.94
C TRP A 754 -21.78 22.15 6.98
N SER A 755 -21.27 22.24 5.76
CA SER A 755 -21.92 22.93 4.65
C SER A 755 -23.29 22.32 4.39
N ARG A 756 -24.34 23.14 4.42
CA ARG A 756 -25.72 22.67 4.24
C ARG A 756 -26.11 22.65 2.76
N PRO A 757 -26.63 21.53 2.25
CA PRO A 757 -27.24 21.46 0.92
C PRO A 757 -28.37 22.49 0.77
N ARG A 758 -28.52 23.01 -0.45
CA ARG A 758 -29.58 23.96 -0.81
C ARG A 758 -30.50 23.37 -1.86
N LEU A 759 -31.79 23.69 -1.79
CA LEU A 759 -32.75 23.33 -2.83
C LEU A 759 -32.52 24.15 -4.11
N ILE A 760 -32.76 23.55 -5.28
CA ILE A 760 -32.62 24.20 -6.59
C ILE A 760 -33.73 25.24 -6.80
N ILE A 761 -34.96 24.93 -6.38
CA ILE A 761 -36.16 25.73 -6.71
C ILE A 761 -36.15 27.10 -6.02
N ASN A 762 -35.72 27.15 -4.76
CA ASN A 762 -35.87 28.34 -3.90
C ASN A 762 -34.60 28.72 -3.13
N HIS A 763 -33.48 28.01 -3.35
CA HIS A 763 -32.21 28.20 -2.66
C HIS A 763 -32.25 28.06 -1.11
N GLN A 764 -33.33 27.52 -0.55
CA GLN A 764 -33.43 27.28 0.90
C GLN A 764 -32.50 26.17 1.35
N LEU A 765 -31.98 26.31 2.58
CA LEU A 765 -31.17 25.28 3.24
C LEU A 765 -32.08 24.13 3.68
N ILE A 766 -31.58 22.90 3.57
CA ILE A 766 -32.29 21.75 4.15
C ILE A 766 -32.30 21.80 5.69
N THR A 767 -33.38 21.30 6.27
CA THR A 767 -33.61 21.28 7.72
C THR A 767 -32.72 20.27 8.45
N ASP A 768 -32.61 20.40 9.78
CA ASP A 768 -31.82 19.50 10.61
C ASP A 768 -32.32 18.05 10.54
N ASP A 769 -33.64 17.85 10.52
CA ASP A 769 -34.24 16.52 10.39
C ASP A 769 -33.94 15.90 9.01
N ALA A 770 -33.99 16.71 7.95
CA ALA A 770 -33.63 16.27 6.61
C ALA A 770 -32.14 15.85 6.52
N LEU A 771 -31.24 16.57 7.18
CA LEU A 771 -29.82 16.18 7.27
C LEU A 771 -29.63 14.82 7.96
N GLU A 772 -30.36 14.55 9.03
CA GLU A 772 -30.34 13.25 9.70
C GLU A 772 -30.87 12.13 8.80
N ILE A 773 -31.94 12.38 8.03
CA ILE A 773 -32.50 11.44 7.06
C ILE A 773 -31.50 11.15 5.93
N ILE A 774 -30.79 12.17 5.42
CA ILE A 774 -29.70 11.98 4.44
C ILE A 774 -28.59 11.10 5.06
N GLY A 775 -28.23 11.37 6.31
CA GLY A 775 -27.27 10.54 7.04
C GLY A 775 -27.71 9.10 7.22
N GLU A 776 -28.98 8.86 7.53
CA GLU A 776 -29.58 7.51 7.60
C GLU A 776 -29.44 6.79 6.26
N MET A 777 -29.84 7.44 5.17
CA MET A 777 -29.73 6.88 3.82
C MET A 777 -28.29 6.58 3.42
N LEU A 778 -27.32 7.46 3.73
CA LEU A 778 -25.90 7.23 3.47
C LEU A 778 -25.34 6.04 4.25
N ARG A 779 -25.89 5.75 5.44
CA ARG A 779 -25.53 4.59 6.26
C ARG A 779 -26.18 3.29 5.79
N PHE A 780 -27.19 3.34 4.93
CA PHE A 780 -27.78 2.13 4.32
C PHE A 780 -26.86 1.47 3.30
N THR A 781 -25.77 2.13 2.91
CA THR A 781 -24.83 1.66 1.89
C THR A 781 -24.26 0.29 2.26
N GLN A 782 -24.65 -0.72 1.49
CA GLN A 782 -24.17 -2.10 1.60
C GLN A 782 -23.60 -2.55 0.27
N GLY A 783 -22.39 -3.12 0.29
CA GLY A 783 -21.69 -3.54 -0.94
C GLY A 783 -21.45 -2.42 -1.95
N GLY A 784 -21.32 -1.17 -1.47
CA GLY A 784 -21.02 -0.01 -2.30
C GLY A 784 -22.22 0.62 -3.03
N ARG A 785 -23.46 0.14 -2.82
CA ARG A 785 -24.66 0.77 -3.40
C ARG A 785 -25.33 1.71 -2.41
N PHE A 786 -25.54 2.95 -2.85
CA PHE A 786 -26.33 3.93 -2.15
C PHE A 786 -27.82 3.59 -2.22
N HIS A 787 -28.56 3.98 -1.18
CA HIS A 787 -30.01 3.94 -1.20
C HIS A 787 -30.54 4.79 -2.38
N SER A 788 -31.52 4.27 -3.11
CA SER A 788 -32.09 4.93 -4.31
C SER A 788 -32.63 6.34 -4.01
N GLY A 789 -33.08 6.58 -2.77
CA GLY A 789 -33.47 7.90 -2.29
C GLY A 789 -32.38 8.97 -2.33
N LEU A 790 -31.09 8.60 -2.28
CA LEU A 790 -30.00 9.56 -2.37
C LEU A 790 -29.78 10.08 -3.79
N GLU A 791 -30.14 9.31 -4.82
CA GLU A 791 -30.09 9.79 -6.21
C GLU A 791 -31.13 10.89 -6.46
N GLN A 792 -32.27 10.84 -5.76
CA GLN A 792 -33.26 11.91 -5.83
C GLN A 792 -32.69 13.23 -5.33
N LEU A 793 -31.77 13.25 -4.34
CA LEU A 793 -31.14 14.49 -3.86
C LEU A 793 -30.48 15.29 -4.98
N LYS A 794 -29.95 14.63 -6.00
CA LYS A 794 -29.31 15.30 -7.15
C LYS A 794 -30.31 16.07 -8.01
N THR A 795 -31.60 15.73 -7.99
CA THR A 795 -32.62 16.41 -8.81
C THR A 795 -33.19 17.65 -8.13
N PHE A 796 -33.08 17.77 -6.81
CA PHE A 796 -33.68 18.89 -6.07
C PHE A 796 -32.69 19.71 -5.23
N CYS A 797 -31.46 19.24 -4.99
CA CYS A 797 -30.41 20.02 -4.33
C CYS A 797 -29.34 20.52 -5.31
N GLN A 798 -28.79 21.70 -5.06
CA GLN A 798 -27.73 22.30 -5.87
C GLN A 798 -26.46 21.44 -5.80
N PRO A 799 -25.88 21.03 -6.95
CA PRO A 799 -24.72 20.14 -7.00
C PRO A 799 -23.52 20.64 -6.18
N GLN A 800 -23.22 21.94 -6.22
CA GLN A 800 -22.06 22.51 -5.50
C GLN A 800 -22.23 22.40 -3.98
N THR A 801 -23.45 22.59 -3.49
CA THR A 801 -23.74 22.52 -2.05
C THR A 801 -23.77 21.08 -1.52
N LEU A 802 -24.19 20.12 -2.36
CA LEU A 802 -24.08 18.69 -2.07
C LEU A 802 -22.62 18.23 -2.04
N ALA A 803 -21.80 18.70 -2.98
CA ALA A 803 -20.37 18.41 -3.02
C ALA A 803 -19.64 18.93 -1.77
N ALA A 804 -19.93 20.17 -1.35
CA ALA A 804 -19.38 20.75 -0.14
C ALA A 804 -19.78 19.95 1.13
N PHE A 805 -21.05 19.55 1.23
CA PHE A 805 -21.52 18.69 2.32
C PHE A 805 -20.78 17.34 2.36
N ALA A 806 -20.60 16.70 1.20
CA ALA A 806 -19.89 15.43 1.10
C ALA A 806 -18.39 15.56 1.43
N TRP A 807 -17.78 16.69 1.08
CA TRP A 807 -16.39 17.00 1.43
C TRP A 807 -16.19 17.18 2.94
N ASP A 808 -17.12 17.88 3.61
CA ASP A 808 -17.08 18.05 5.07
C ASP A 808 -17.27 16.70 5.79
N LEU A 809 -18.20 15.86 5.31
CA LEU A 809 -18.38 14.49 5.81
C LEU A 809 -17.11 13.63 5.63
N PHE A 810 -16.49 13.68 4.46
CA PHE A 810 -15.22 12.98 4.19
C PHE A 810 -14.11 13.48 5.12
N THR A 811 -14.02 14.79 5.33
CA THR A 811 -13.02 15.41 6.21
C THR A 811 -13.22 14.97 7.66
N ALA A 812 -14.45 14.97 8.16
CA ALA A 812 -14.78 14.48 9.49
C ALA A 812 -14.42 12.98 9.66
N TRP A 813 -14.75 12.14 8.68
CA TRP A 813 -14.37 10.73 8.67
C TRP A 813 -12.83 10.55 8.67
N GLN A 814 -12.11 11.36 7.88
CA GLN A 814 -10.65 11.32 7.83
C GLN A 814 -10.03 11.73 9.18
N GLN A 815 -10.55 12.77 9.84
CA GLN A 815 -10.12 13.25 11.15
C GLN A 815 -10.41 12.24 12.26
N ALA A 816 -11.53 11.51 12.18
CA ALA A 816 -11.86 10.39 13.07
C ALA A 816 -10.95 9.16 12.87
N GLY A 817 -10.00 9.25 11.95
CA GLY A 817 -9.07 8.18 11.65
C GLY A 817 -9.63 7.17 10.66
N ALA A 818 -10.49 7.58 9.72
CA ALA A 818 -10.95 6.77 8.60
C ALA A 818 -11.35 5.33 8.98
N PRO A 819 -12.30 5.16 9.92
CA PRO A 819 -12.75 3.84 10.34
C PRO A 819 -13.33 3.05 9.17
N ALA A 820 -12.84 1.82 8.97
CA ALA A 820 -13.22 0.98 7.83
C ALA A 820 -14.72 0.63 7.80
N LYS A 821 -15.34 0.51 8.99
CA LYS A 821 -16.79 0.26 9.12
C LYS A 821 -17.66 1.42 8.62
N ASP A 822 -17.11 2.64 8.57
CA ASP A 822 -17.83 3.85 8.14
C ASP A 822 -17.30 4.37 6.80
N ASN A 823 -16.76 3.49 5.95
CA ASN A 823 -16.21 3.85 4.63
C ASN A 823 -17.27 4.44 3.68
N TRP A 824 -18.57 4.31 4.00
CA TRP A 824 -19.66 4.99 3.31
C TRP A 824 -19.49 6.52 3.28
N ALA A 825 -18.84 7.10 4.29
CA ALA A 825 -18.55 8.54 4.32
C ALA A 825 -17.52 8.94 3.24
N PHE A 826 -16.55 8.07 2.95
CA PHE A 826 -15.61 8.28 1.85
C PHE A 826 -16.29 8.05 0.50
N LEU A 827 -17.09 6.98 0.38
CA LEU A 827 -17.85 6.68 -0.84
C LEU A 827 -18.85 7.81 -1.18
N ALA A 828 -19.34 8.59 -0.23
CA ALA A 828 -20.27 9.68 -0.49
C ALA A 828 -19.73 10.70 -1.52
N LEU A 829 -18.39 10.84 -1.61
CA LEU A 829 -17.74 11.64 -2.65
C LEU A 829 -18.03 11.12 -4.07
N SER A 830 -18.21 9.81 -4.27
CA SER A 830 -18.56 9.27 -5.58
C SER A 830 -19.98 9.61 -6.00
N LEU A 831 -20.85 9.91 -5.03
CA LEU A 831 -22.25 10.23 -5.30
C LEU A 831 -22.46 11.72 -5.48
N PHE A 832 -21.91 12.54 -4.58
CA PHE A 832 -22.19 13.98 -4.52
C PHE A 832 -21.02 14.86 -4.96
N GLY A 833 -19.84 14.29 -5.17
CA GLY A 833 -18.66 15.05 -5.54
C GLY A 833 -18.77 15.65 -6.95
N ASP A 834 -18.29 16.88 -7.08
CA ASP A 834 -18.21 17.62 -8.34
C ASP A 834 -16.78 17.64 -8.89
N GLU A 835 -16.52 18.47 -9.91
CA GLU A 835 -15.18 18.60 -10.47
C GLU A 835 -14.15 19.17 -9.49
N SER A 836 -14.57 20.01 -8.54
CA SER A 836 -13.67 20.56 -7.51
C SER A 836 -13.24 19.45 -6.56
N THR A 837 -14.20 18.62 -6.15
CA THR A 837 -13.99 17.42 -5.34
C THR A 837 -13.01 16.46 -5.99
N ALA A 838 -13.11 16.24 -7.31
CA ALA A 838 -12.19 15.38 -8.04
C ALA A 838 -10.73 15.88 -8.00
N ARG A 839 -10.52 17.21 -8.14
CA ARG A 839 -9.19 17.84 -8.08
C ARG A 839 -8.60 17.77 -6.67
N ASP A 840 -9.41 18.05 -5.65
CA ASP A 840 -8.96 18.04 -4.25
C ASP A 840 -8.68 16.60 -3.77
N LEU A 841 -9.54 15.64 -4.13
CA LEU A 841 -9.33 14.23 -3.84
C LEU A 841 -8.05 13.70 -4.51
N THR A 842 -7.77 14.12 -5.75
CA THR A 842 -6.52 13.74 -6.45
C THR A 842 -5.27 14.17 -5.70
N THR A 843 -5.30 15.37 -5.10
CA THR A 843 -4.19 15.85 -4.26
C THR A 843 -3.97 14.94 -3.05
N GLN A 844 -5.05 14.47 -2.41
CA GLN A 844 -4.98 13.51 -1.29
C GLN A 844 -4.47 12.13 -1.76
N ILE A 845 -4.97 11.63 -2.90
CA ILE A 845 -4.57 10.33 -3.49
C ILE A 845 -3.07 10.29 -3.77
N LEU A 846 -2.49 11.36 -4.30
CA LEU A 846 -1.06 11.44 -4.59
C LEU A 846 -0.19 11.50 -3.32
N ALA A 847 -0.72 12.03 -2.21
CA ALA A 847 -0.01 12.11 -0.93
C ALA A 847 -0.02 10.79 -0.15
N TRP A 848 -1.14 10.06 -0.15
CA TRP A 848 -1.34 8.88 0.69
C TRP A 848 -0.30 7.74 0.57
N PRO A 849 0.25 7.40 -0.61
CA PRO A 849 1.33 6.41 -0.69
C PRO A 849 2.56 6.80 0.12
N GLN A 850 2.90 8.10 0.18
CA GLN A 850 4.04 8.62 0.96
C GLN A 850 3.78 8.56 2.47
N GLU A 851 2.52 8.48 2.87
CA GLU A 851 2.07 8.34 4.26
C GLU A 851 1.83 6.88 4.68
N GLY A 852 2.16 5.90 3.82
CA GLY A 852 1.91 4.48 4.05
C GLY A 852 0.43 4.07 3.91
N LYS A 853 -0.40 4.86 3.22
CA LYS A 853 -1.85 4.67 3.08
C LYS A 853 -2.26 4.21 1.66
N SER A 854 -1.47 3.35 1.03
CA SER A 854 -1.68 2.91 -0.36
C SER A 854 -3.07 2.32 -0.64
N THR A 855 -3.64 1.53 0.27
CA THR A 855 -5.01 0.97 0.12
C THR A 855 -6.08 2.07 0.04
N ARG A 856 -5.90 3.18 0.77
CA ARG A 856 -6.82 4.33 0.70
C ARG A 856 -6.67 5.07 -0.62
N ALA A 857 -5.45 5.19 -1.14
CA ALA A 857 -5.20 5.75 -2.46
C ALA A 857 -5.93 4.96 -3.54
N VAL A 858 -5.84 3.62 -3.52
CA VAL A 858 -6.60 2.75 -4.43
C VAL A 858 -8.12 2.95 -4.27
N SER A 859 -8.61 3.07 -3.02
CA SER A 859 -10.03 3.36 -2.77
C SER A 859 -10.45 4.74 -3.33
N GLY A 860 -9.56 5.74 -3.27
CA GLY A 860 -9.77 7.05 -3.89
C GLY A 860 -9.80 6.99 -5.42
N LEU A 861 -8.97 6.17 -6.05
CA LEU A 861 -9.04 5.93 -7.51
C LEU A 861 -10.39 5.32 -7.90
N ASN A 862 -10.88 4.35 -7.13
CA ASN A 862 -12.20 3.78 -7.33
C ASN A 862 -13.32 4.84 -7.19
N ILE A 863 -13.21 5.76 -6.23
CA ILE A 863 -14.16 6.87 -6.09
C ILE A 863 -14.12 7.79 -7.31
N LEU A 864 -12.94 8.19 -7.79
CA LEU A 864 -12.83 8.99 -9.03
C LEU A 864 -13.49 8.28 -10.22
N THR A 865 -13.34 6.96 -10.31
CA THR A 865 -13.97 6.14 -11.34
C THR A 865 -15.51 6.19 -11.24
N LEU A 866 -16.04 6.15 -10.03
CA LEU A 866 -17.48 6.14 -9.76
C LEU A 866 -18.16 7.53 -9.83
N MET A 867 -17.42 8.64 -9.72
CA MET A 867 -17.96 10.01 -9.83
C MET A 867 -18.59 10.32 -11.19
N ASN A 868 -18.27 9.52 -12.23
CA ASN A 868 -18.81 9.62 -13.59
C ASN A 868 -18.86 11.06 -14.16
N ASN A 869 -17.83 11.84 -13.89
CA ASN A 869 -17.60 13.14 -14.53
C ASN A 869 -16.24 13.15 -15.24
N ASP A 870 -16.13 13.93 -16.31
CA ASP A 870 -14.94 13.93 -17.18
C ASP A 870 -13.69 14.38 -16.42
N MET A 871 -13.83 15.30 -15.46
CA MET A 871 -12.71 15.76 -14.65
C MET A 871 -12.10 14.63 -13.81
N ALA A 872 -12.91 13.75 -13.23
CA ALA A 872 -12.44 12.62 -12.45
C ALA A 872 -11.68 11.62 -13.33
N LEU A 873 -12.13 11.37 -14.56
CA LEU A 873 -11.43 10.54 -15.54
C LEU A 873 -10.13 11.19 -16.03
N ILE A 874 -10.11 12.52 -16.24
CA ILE A 874 -8.89 13.28 -16.55
C ILE A 874 -7.86 13.14 -15.43
N GLN A 875 -8.29 13.29 -14.17
CA GLN A 875 -7.39 13.12 -13.02
C GLN A 875 -6.89 11.68 -12.91
N LEU A 876 -7.77 10.68 -13.09
CA LEU A 876 -7.41 9.26 -13.08
C LEU A 876 -6.37 8.95 -14.17
N HIS A 877 -6.58 9.47 -15.39
CA HIS A 877 -5.62 9.39 -16.48
C HIS A 877 -4.28 10.04 -16.11
N HIS A 878 -4.29 11.25 -15.56
CA HIS A 878 -3.06 11.91 -15.12
C HIS A 878 -2.29 11.11 -14.06
N ILE A 879 -2.99 10.49 -13.10
CA ILE A 879 -2.38 9.62 -12.09
C ILE A 879 -1.72 8.41 -12.75
N SER A 880 -2.39 7.73 -13.69
CA SER A 880 -1.85 6.55 -14.39
C SER A 880 -0.51 6.83 -15.08
N GLN A 881 -0.34 8.04 -15.61
CA GLN A 881 0.86 8.41 -16.36
C GLN A 881 2.02 8.89 -15.46
N ARG A 882 1.71 9.67 -14.40
CA ARG A 882 2.72 10.49 -13.72
C ARG A 882 2.90 10.21 -12.23
N ALA A 883 2.10 9.33 -11.62
CA ALA A 883 2.29 9.06 -10.20
C ALA A 883 3.67 8.41 -9.94
N LYS A 884 4.37 8.89 -8.91
CA LYS A 884 5.70 8.36 -8.54
C LYS A 884 5.62 6.92 -8.03
N SER A 885 4.49 6.54 -7.44
CA SER A 885 4.23 5.18 -6.95
C SER A 885 3.82 4.28 -8.11
N ARG A 886 4.64 3.26 -8.42
CA ARG A 886 4.32 2.26 -9.46
C ARG A 886 2.98 1.56 -9.19
N PRO A 887 2.72 1.00 -7.99
CA PRO A 887 1.42 0.38 -7.71
C PRO A 887 0.22 1.32 -7.95
N LEU A 888 0.36 2.61 -7.61
CA LEU A 888 -0.73 3.57 -7.82
C LEU A 888 -0.98 3.85 -9.31
N ARG A 889 0.09 3.94 -10.11
CA ARG A 889 -0.04 4.09 -11.57
C ARG A 889 -0.73 2.88 -12.19
N ASP A 890 -0.29 1.69 -11.81
CA ASP A 890 -0.80 0.43 -12.36
C ASP A 890 -2.30 0.26 -12.03
N ASN A 891 -2.71 0.53 -10.78
CA ASN A 891 -4.13 0.52 -10.39
C ASN A 891 -4.96 1.59 -11.14
N ALA A 892 -4.42 2.80 -11.32
CA ALA A 892 -5.12 3.85 -12.06
C ALA A 892 -5.28 3.49 -13.54
N ALA A 893 -4.28 2.84 -14.15
CA ALA A 893 -4.35 2.32 -15.50
C ALA A 893 -5.41 1.21 -15.63
N GLU A 894 -5.46 0.29 -14.67
CA GLU A 894 -6.47 -0.78 -14.61
C GLU A 894 -7.89 -0.22 -14.50
N PHE A 895 -8.14 0.75 -13.61
CA PHE A 895 -9.45 1.39 -13.53
C PHE A 895 -9.85 2.12 -14.82
N LEU A 896 -8.91 2.78 -15.51
CA LEU A 896 -9.18 3.39 -16.81
C LEU A 896 -9.50 2.35 -17.89
N GLN A 897 -8.81 1.21 -17.86
CA GLN A 897 -9.08 0.11 -18.77
C GLN A 897 -10.51 -0.41 -18.56
N VAL A 898 -10.93 -0.62 -17.31
CA VAL A 898 -12.30 -1.02 -16.99
C VAL A 898 -13.33 0.02 -17.48
N VAL A 899 -13.06 1.31 -17.31
CA VAL A 899 -13.95 2.37 -17.84
C VAL A 899 -14.00 2.35 -19.37
N ALA A 900 -12.87 2.13 -20.02
CA ALA A 900 -12.79 2.09 -21.47
C ALA A 900 -13.55 0.87 -22.03
N GLU A 901 -13.32 -0.32 -21.48
CA GLU A 901 -14.01 -1.56 -21.84
C GLU A 901 -15.53 -1.44 -21.64
N ASN A 902 -15.98 -0.86 -20.52
CA ASN A 902 -17.40 -0.60 -20.26
C ASN A 902 -18.04 0.37 -21.27
N ARG A 903 -17.24 1.19 -21.96
CA ARG A 903 -17.68 2.12 -23.01
C ARG A 903 -17.40 1.57 -24.42
N GLY A 904 -16.88 0.36 -24.56
CA GLY A 904 -16.48 -0.22 -25.85
C GLY A 904 -15.33 0.53 -26.52
N LEU A 905 -14.46 1.17 -25.74
CA LEU A 905 -13.32 1.97 -26.19
C LEU A 905 -12.02 1.32 -25.73
N SER A 906 -10.94 1.54 -26.48
CA SER A 906 -9.58 1.35 -25.97
C SER A 906 -9.19 2.47 -24.99
N GLN A 907 -8.17 2.23 -24.17
CA GLN A 907 -7.67 3.23 -23.23
C GLN A 907 -7.20 4.51 -23.93
N GLU A 908 -6.60 4.38 -25.12
CA GLU A 908 -6.14 5.52 -25.93
C GLU A 908 -7.32 6.32 -26.52
N GLU A 909 -8.37 5.63 -26.99
CA GLU A 909 -9.61 6.25 -27.49
C GLU A 909 -10.40 6.97 -26.40
N LEU A 910 -10.42 6.40 -25.18
CA LEU A 910 -10.97 7.07 -24.02
C LEU A 910 -10.17 8.34 -23.73
N ALA A 911 -8.84 8.25 -23.70
CA ALA A 911 -8.00 9.41 -23.46
C ALA A 911 -8.19 10.51 -24.51
N ASP A 912 -8.46 10.17 -25.79
CA ASP A 912 -8.69 11.18 -26.84
C ASP A 912 -9.96 12.00 -26.56
N ARG A 913 -10.99 11.34 -26.00
CA ARG A 913 -12.27 11.94 -25.62
C ARG A 913 -12.23 12.72 -24.31
N LEU A 914 -11.18 12.54 -23.50
CA LEU A 914 -11.00 13.21 -22.20
C LEU A 914 -10.27 14.56 -22.30
N VAL A 915 -10.02 15.09 -23.50
CA VAL A 915 -9.45 16.44 -23.61
C VAL A 915 -10.53 17.48 -23.25
N PRO A 916 -10.32 18.34 -22.25
CA PRO A 916 -11.34 19.33 -21.88
C PRO A 916 -11.39 20.49 -22.88
N THR A 917 -12.56 21.11 -23.04
CA THR A 917 -12.72 22.31 -23.89
C THR A 917 -12.02 23.54 -23.31
N LEU A 918 -11.74 23.55 -22.01
CA LEU A 918 -11.14 24.67 -21.26
C LEU A 918 -11.96 25.97 -21.36
N GLY A 919 -13.27 25.85 -21.62
CA GLY A 919 -14.18 26.99 -21.83
C GLY A 919 -13.98 27.71 -23.17
N LEU A 920 -13.19 27.17 -24.09
CA LEU A 920 -12.88 27.79 -25.39
C LEU A 920 -14.03 27.69 -26.41
N ASP A 921 -15.11 27.03 -26.04
CA ASP A 921 -16.38 27.01 -26.76
C ASP A 921 -17.08 28.38 -26.78
N ASP A 922 -16.77 29.26 -25.81
CA ASP A 922 -17.20 30.66 -25.80
C ASP A 922 -16.03 31.59 -26.20
N PRO A 923 -16.11 32.34 -27.32
CA PRO A 923 -15.10 33.33 -27.70
C PRO A 923 -14.79 34.38 -26.61
N GLN A 924 -15.75 34.68 -25.72
CA GLN A 924 -15.55 35.60 -24.60
C GLN A 924 -14.68 35.01 -23.48
N ALA A 925 -14.50 33.69 -23.43
CA ALA A 925 -13.68 33.02 -22.42
C ALA A 925 -12.19 33.41 -22.49
N LEU A 926 -11.73 33.88 -23.66
CA LEU A 926 -10.36 34.36 -23.87
C LEU A 926 -10.18 35.85 -23.58
N SER A 927 -11.24 36.58 -23.23
CA SER A 927 -11.20 38.02 -22.89
C SER A 927 -11.38 38.24 -21.39
N PHE A 928 -10.43 38.93 -20.76
CA PHE A 928 -10.37 39.14 -19.31
C PHE A 928 -10.49 40.63 -18.99
N ASP A 929 -11.64 41.01 -18.43
CA ASP A 929 -11.99 42.40 -18.12
C ASP A 929 -11.48 42.82 -16.74
N PHE A 930 -10.60 43.83 -16.69
CA PHE A 930 -10.11 44.45 -15.45
C PHE A 930 -10.76 45.83 -15.21
N GLY A 931 -11.70 46.26 -16.06
CA GLY A 931 -12.29 47.60 -16.05
C GLY A 931 -11.64 48.52 -17.08
N PRO A 932 -10.72 49.42 -16.71
CA PRO A 932 -10.09 50.36 -17.64
C PRO A 932 -9.12 49.69 -18.63
N ARG A 933 -8.75 48.43 -18.39
CA ARG A 933 -7.90 47.62 -19.27
C ARG A 933 -8.45 46.21 -19.42
N GLN A 934 -8.18 45.60 -20.55
CA GLN A 934 -8.61 44.25 -20.88
C GLN A 934 -7.44 43.46 -21.44
N PHE A 935 -7.47 42.15 -21.22
CA PHE A 935 -6.44 41.24 -21.71
C PHE A 935 -7.08 40.15 -22.53
N THR A 936 -6.43 39.76 -23.63
CA THR A 936 -6.84 38.63 -24.45
C THR A 936 -5.78 37.53 -24.41
N VAL A 937 -6.21 36.28 -24.48
CA VAL A 937 -5.30 35.12 -24.50
C VAL A 937 -5.35 34.46 -25.87
N ARG A 938 -4.18 34.15 -26.43
CA ARG A 938 -4.00 33.27 -27.61
C ARG A 938 -3.05 32.13 -27.26
N PHE A 939 -2.92 31.13 -28.11
CA PHE A 939 -2.05 29.98 -27.85
C PHE A 939 -0.88 29.92 -28.83
N ASP A 940 0.32 29.67 -28.32
CA ASP A 940 1.51 29.45 -29.13
C ASP A 940 1.53 28.04 -29.77
N GLU A 941 2.60 27.71 -30.49
CA GLU A 941 2.83 26.42 -31.15
C GLU A 941 2.87 25.24 -30.17
N ASN A 942 3.23 25.50 -28.91
CA ASN A 942 3.25 24.50 -27.83
C ASN A 942 1.93 24.48 -27.04
N LEU A 943 0.88 25.13 -27.56
CA LEU A 943 -0.41 25.31 -26.91
C LEU A 943 -0.30 25.96 -25.53
N ASN A 944 0.71 26.80 -25.28
CA ASN A 944 0.78 27.60 -24.07
C ASN A 944 0.06 28.93 -24.26
N PRO A 945 -0.65 29.44 -23.23
CA PRO A 945 -1.37 30.68 -23.34
C PRO A 945 -0.42 31.89 -23.29
N VAL A 946 -0.55 32.74 -24.30
CA VAL A 946 0.15 34.02 -24.50
C VAL A 946 -0.85 35.15 -24.30
N ILE A 947 -0.52 36.08 -23.41
CA ILE A 947 -1.40 37.18 -23.01
C ILE A 947 -1.06 38.43 -23.81
N PHE A 948 -2.08 39.09 -24.33
CA PHE A 948 -2.00 40.37 -25.05
C PHE A 948 -2.82 41.43 -24.33
N ASP A 949 -2.37 42.68 -24.34
CA ASP A 949 -3.16 43.82 -23.88
C ASP A 949 -4.08 44.36 -24.99
N GLN A 950 -4.82 45.43 -24.69
CA GLN A 950 -5.72 46.10 -25.64
C GLN A 950 -4.99 46.67 -26.87
N GLN A 951 -3.70 46.95 -26.77
CA GLN A 951 -2.85 47.42 -27.88
C GLN A 951 -2.23 46.26 -28.67
N ASN A 952 -2.64 45.01 -28.37
CA ASN A 952 -2.13 43.79 -28.98
C ASN A 952 -0.63 43.54 -28.71
N VAL A 953 -0.11 44.06 -27.60
CA VAL A 953 1.28 43.86 -27.16
C VAL A 953 1.37 42.65 -26.24
N ARG A 954 2.29 41.73 -26.57
CA ARG A 954 2.55 40.51 -25.79
C ARG A 954 3.09 40.81 -24.40
N GLN A 955 2.44 40.25 -23.38
CA GLN A 955 2.83 40.40 -21.97
C GLN A 955 3.78 39.27 -21.53
N LYS A 956 4.84 39.62 -20.80
CA LYS A 956 5.84 38.66 -20.28
C LYS A 956 5.35 37.89 -19.04
N SER A 957 4.39 38.43 -18.30
CA SER A 957 3.86 37.84 -17.08
C SER A 957 2.36 38.02 -16.99
N VAL A 958 1.71 37.25 -16.10
CA VAL A 958 0.29 37.47 -15.77
C VAL A 958 0.11 38.90 -15.24
N PRO A 959 -0.92 39.64 -15.67
CA PRO A 959 -1.21 40.98 -15.18
C PRO A 959 -1.29 41.04 -13.64
N ARG A 960 -0.71 42.09 -13.05
CA ARG A 960 -0.85 42.40 -11.62
C ARG A 960 -2.03 43.34 -11.42
N LEU A 961 -2.80 43.15 -10.35
CA LEU A 961 -3.83 44.10 -9.94
C LEU A 961 -3.21 45.47 -9.63
N ARG A 962 -3.90 46.53 -10.03
CA ARG A 962 -3.57 47.93 -9.75
C ARG A 962 -4.73 48.61 -9.03
N THR A 963 -4.47 49.79 -8.45
CA THR A 963 -5.47 50.57 -7.69
C THR A 963 -6.57 51.18 -8.56
N ASP A 964 -6.31 51.35 -9.85
CA ASP A 964 -7.23 51.85 -10.88
C ASP A 964 -8.12 50.74 -11.49
N ASP A 965 -7.84 49.47 -11.20
CA ASP A 965 -8.66 48.35 -11.68
C ASP A 965 -10.01 48.26 -10.93
N ASP A 966 -11.01 47.65 -11.57
CA ASP A 966 -12.29 47.34 -10.94
C ASP A 966 -12.11 46.34 -9.79
N GLN A 967 -12.55 46.70 -8.58
CA GLN A 967 -12.32 45.92 -7.36
C GLN A 967 -13.07 44.58 -7.31
N LEU A 968 -14.10 44.39 -8.14
CA LEU A 968 -14.86 43.14 -8.21
C LEU A 968 -14.42 42.29 -9.41
N LYS A 969 -14.36 42.90 -10.60
CA LYS A 969 -14.05 42.17 -11.84
C LYS A 969 -12.58 41.74 -11.95
N ALA A 970 -11.64 42.59 -11.55
CA ALA A 970 -10.22 42.33 -11.78
C ALA A 970 -9.67 41.14 -10.98
N PRO A 971 -10.01 40.95 -9.67
CA PRO A 971 -9.59 39.76 -8.93
C PRO A 971 -10.16 38.46 -9.51
N GLU A 972 -11.43 38.46 -9.94
CA GLU A 972 -12.09 37.32 -10.56
C GLU A 972 -11.46 36.97 -11.92
N ALA A 973 -11.29 37.96 -12.79
CA ALA A 973 -10.63 37.81 -14.08
C ALA A 973 -9.18 37.30 -13.92
N LEU A 974 -8.44 37.79 -12.92
CA LEU A 974 -7.10 37.33 -12.61
C LEU A 974 -7.08 35.87 -12.12
N ALA A 975 -8.03 35.47 -11.28
CA ALA A 975 -8.16 34.09 -10.81
C ALA A 975 -8.47 33.14 -11.98
N ARG A 976 -9.42 33.52 -12.84
CA ARG A 976 -9.76 32.77 -14.07
C ARG A 976 -8.57 32.65 -15.01
N LEU A 977 -7.81 33.73 -15.22
CA LEU A 977 -6.61 33.73 -16.06
C LEU A 977 -5.51 32.82 -15.52
N LYS A 978 -5.29 32.82 -14.19
CA LYS A 978 -4.33 31.91 -13.54
C LYS A 978 -4.77 30.44 -13.65
N GLY A 979 -6.07 30.18 -13.49
CA GLY A 979 -6.68 28.86 -13.67
C GLY A 979 -6.48 28.34 -15.09
N LEU A 980 -6.92 29.11 -16.10
CA LEU A 980 -6.74 28.78 -17.51
C LEU A 980 -5.27 28.50 -17.84
N LYS A 981 -4.34 29.38 -17.42
CA LYS A 981 -2.91 29.16 -17.66
C LYS A 981 -2.39 27.85 -17.08
N LYS A 982 -2.81 27.49 -15.87
CA LYS A 982 -2.41 26.24 -15.21
C LYS A 982 -2.96 25.02 -15.96
N ASP A 983 -4.26 25.05 -16.25
CA ASP A 983 -4.98 23.91 -16.82
C ASP A 983 -4.55 23.66 -18.27
N THR A 984 -4.45 24.70 -19.11
CA THR A 984 -3.94 24.57 -20.48
C THR A 984 -2.54 23.97 -20.49
N THR A 985 -1.60 24.51 -19.71
CA THR A 985 -0.22 23.97 -19.68
C THR A 985 -0.18 22.51 -19.23
N GLN A 986 -1.10 22.08 -18.35
CA GLN A 986 -1.20 20.68 -17.95
C GLN A 986 -1.74 19.80 -19.08
N VAL A 987 -2.79 20.23 -19.78
CA VAL A 987 -3.38 19.49 -20.91
C VAL A 987 -2.38 19.39 -22.07
N SER A 988 -1.73 20.49 -22.46
CA SER A 988 -0.75 20.53 -23.56
C SER A 988 0.43 19.58 -23.33
N LYS A 989 0.93 19.50 -22.09
CA LYS A 989 2.01 18.59 -21.69
C LYS A 989 1.66 17.10 -21.83
N ASN A 990 0.38 16.76 -21.99
CA ASN A 990 -0.06 15.38 -22.21
C ASN A 990 -0.49 15.15 -23.66
N LEU A 991 -1.20 16.12 -24.25
CA LEU A 991 -1.73 16.02 -25.61
C LEU A 991 -0.62 15.96 -26.67
N LEU A 992 0.37 16.86 -26.62
CA LEU A 992 1.40 16.95 -27.68
C LEU A 992 2.27 15.68 -27.76
N PRO A 993 2.81 15.13 -26.66
CA PRO A 993 3.56 13.87 -26.72
C PRO A 993 2.73 12.69 -27.25
N ARG A 994 1.42 12.67 -26.96
CA ARG A 994 0.53 11.62 -27.46
C ARG A 994 0.29 11.73 -28.96
N LEU A 995 0.14 12.94 -29.50
CA LEU A 995 0.04 13.14 -30.94
C LEU A 995 1.36 12.79 -31.65
N GLU A 996 2.50 13.15 -31.05
CA GLU A 996 3.79 12.69 -31.58
C GLU A 996 3.88 11.15 -31.54
N ALA A 997 3.42 10.51 -30.46
CA ALA A 997 3.36 9.05 -30.36
C ALA A 997 2.43 8.43 -31.42
N ALA A 998 1.26 9.04 -31.69
CA ALA A 998 0.34 8.58 -32.71
C ALA A 998 0.93 8.64 -34.13
N LEU A 999 1.75 9.66 -34.42
CA LEU A 999 2.55 9.71 -35.66
C LEU A 999 3.52 8.51 -35.72
N ARG A 1000 4.19 8.19 -34.60
CA ARG A 1000 5.19 7.10 -34.54
C ARG A 1000 4.58 5.71 -34.68
N THR A 1001 3.45 5.47 -34.02
CA THR A 1001 2.77 4.17 -34.02
C THR A 1001 1.80 4.01 -35.20
N THR A 1002 1.78 4.97 -36.13
CA THR A 1002 0.88 4.98 -37.29
C THR A 1002 -0.60 4.88 -36.91
N ARG A 1003 -0.98 5.47 -35.78
CA ARG A 1003 -2.37 5.43 -35.30
C ARG A 1003 -3.29 6.19 -36.26
N ARG A 1004 -4.52 5.68 -36.42
CA ARG A 1004 -5.55 6.22 -37.32
C ARG A 1004 -6.87 6.37 -36.58
N TRP A 1005 -7.69 7.30 -37.05
CA TRP A 1005 -9.04 7.57 -36.58
C TRP A 1005 -10.03 7.45 -37.73
N SER A 1006 -11.28 7.12 -37.41
CA SER A 1006 -12.37 7.28 -38.38
C SER A 1006 -12.54 8.76 -38.73
N LEU A 1007 -13.06 9.07 -39.93
CA LEU A 1007 -13.36 10.45 -40.31
C LEU A 1007 -14.33 11.13 -39.30
N ALA A 1008 -15.29 10.38 -38.76
CA ALA A 1008 -16.23 10.89 -37.75
C ALA A 1008 -15.53 11.27 -36.44
N ASP A 1009 -14.65 10.41 -35.93
CA ASP A 1009 -13.84 10.70 -34.74
C ASP A 1009 -12.87 11.84 -35.00
N PHE A 1010 -12.26 11.90 -36.18
CA PHE A 1010 -11.38 13.00 -36.54
C PHE A 1010 -12.09 14.36 -36.48
N HIS A 1011 -13.30 14.43 -37.05
CA HIS A 1011 -14.12 15.64 -36.95
C HIS A 1011 -14.45 16.00 -35.50
N SER A 1012 -14.95 15.05 -34.72
CA SER A 1012 -15.38 15.31 -33.34
C SER A 1012 -14.23 15.69 -32.42
N LEU A 1013 -13.11 14.97 -32.49
CA LEU A 1013 -11.99 15.07 -31.55
C LEU A 1013 -10.99 16.15 -31.91
N PHE A 1014 -10.84 16.49 -33.19
CA PHE A 1014 -9.75 17.33 -33.68
C PHE A 1014 -10.22 18.58 -34.43
N VAL A 1015 -11.26 18.49 -35.26
CA VAL A 1015 -11.71 19.62 -36.10
C VAL A 1015 -12.69 20.52 -35.33
N ASN A 1016 -13.70 19.92 -34.71
CA ASN A 1016 -14.78 20.64 -34.03
C ASN A 1016 -14.46 20.97 -32.57
N HIS A 1017 -13.48 20.28 -31.99
CA HIS A 1017 -13.17 20.47 -30.58
C HIS A 1017 -12.38 21.78 -30.36
N PRO A 1018 -12.85 22.70 -29.48
CA PRO A 1018 -12.30 24.05 -29.34
C PRO A 1018 -10.80 24.14 -29.06
N PHE A 1019 -10.27 23.22 -28.24
CA PHE A 1019 -8.85 23.23 -27.87
C PHE A 1019 -7.94 22.47 -28.86
N THR A 1020 -8.27 21.22 -29.19
CA THR A 1020 -7.45 20.38 -30.10
C THR A 1020 -7.41 20.93 -31.53
N ARG A 1021 -8.43 21.66 -31.99
CA ARG A 1021 -8.40 22.36 -33.29
C ARG A 1021 -7.15 23.22 -33.47
N LEU A 1022 -6.68 23.87 -32.40
CA LEU A 1022 -5.49 24.72 -32.40
C LEU A 1022 -4.20 23.96 -32.76
N VAL A 1023 -4.14 22.65 -32.49
CA VAL A 1023 -3.02 21.80 -32.91
C VAL A 1023 -3.29 21.10 -34.23
N THR A 1024 -4.55 20.74 -34.50
CA THR A 1024 -4.98 20.14 -35.77
C THR A 1024 -4.61 21.02 -36.97
N GLN A 1025 -4.78 22.33 -36.84
CA GLN A 1025 -4.46 23.33 -37.88
C GLN A 1025 -2.95 23.52 -38.10
N ARG A 1026 -2.10 22.97 -37.24
CA ARG A 1026 -0.63 23.10 -37.29
C ARG A 1026 0.08 21.80 -37.71
N LEU A 1027 -0.69 20.80 -38.11
CA LEU A 1027 -0.21 19.48 -38.48
C LEU A 1027 -0.69 19.12 -39.89
N ILE A 1028 0.09 18.26 -40.55
CA ILE A 1028 -0.29 17.65 -41.83
C ILE A 1028 -0.93 16.30 -41.53
N TRP A 1029 -2.12 16.09 -42.09
CA TRP A 1029 -2.91 14.87 -41.93
C TRP A 1029 -2.88 14.08 -43.22
N GLY A 1030 -3.03 12.76 -43.12
CA GLY A 1030 -3.05 11.82 -44.23
C GLY A 1030 -4.40 11.11 -44.32
N VAL A 1031 -4.77 10.77 -45.54
CA VAL A 1031 -5.95 9.97 -45.89
C VAL A 1031 -5.49 8.55 -46.22
N TYR A 1032 -6.06 7.56 -45.55
CA TYR A 1032 -5.70 6.15 -45.68
C TYR A 1032 -6.96 5.32 -45.94
N PRO A 1033 -6.88 4.25 -46.74
CA PRO A 1033 -8.00 3.35 -46.93
C PRO A 1033 -8.14 2.42 -45.72
N ALA A 1034 -9.37 1.99 -45.42
CA ALA A 1034 -9.65 1.14 -44.25
C ALA A 1034 -8.94 -0.23 -44.30
N ASN A 1035 -8.67 -0.76 -45.49
CA ASN A 1035 -8.01 -2.05 -45.71
C ASN A 1035 -6.47 -1.98 -45.72
N GLU A 1036 -5.88 -0.81 -45.97
CA GLU A 1036 -4.42 -0.59 -45.99
C GLU A 1036 -4.05 0.67 -45.17
N PRO A 1037 -4.18 0.65 -43.84
CA PRO A 1037 -4.07 1.84 -42.97
C PRO A 1037 -2.69 2.52 -42.95
N ARG A 1038 -1.67 1.89 -43.56
CA ARG A 1038 -0.31 2.43 -43.71
C ARG A 1038 -0.02 2.98 -45.12
N ARG A 1039 -0.96 2.89 -46.05
CA ARG A 1039 -0.81 3.44 -47.41
C ARG A 1039 -1.44 4.82 -47.50
N LEU A 1040 -0.60 5.85 -47.60
CA LEU A 1040 -1.04 7.22 -47.81
C LEU A 1040 -1.65 7.36 -49.22
N LEU A 1041 -2.91 7.77 -49.29
CA LEU A 1041 -3.59 8.11 -50.55
C LEU A 1041 -3.36 9.58 -50.90
N ASN A 1042 -3.52 10.45 -49.92
CA ASN A 1042 -3.34 11.88 -50.05
C ASN A 1042 -3.00 12.51 -48.68
N ALA A 1043 -2.43 13.71 -48.68
CA ALA A 1043 -2.16 14.48 -47.47
C ALA A 1043 -2.81 15.86 -47.54
N PHE A 1044 -3.16 16.42 -46.39
CA PHE A 1044 -3.91 17.66 -46.28
C PHE A 1044 -3.62 18.42 -44.99
N ARG A 1045 -3.99 19.70 -44.95
CA ARG A 1045 -4.04 20.55 -43.74
C ARG A 1045 -5.48 20.92 -43.42
N VAL A 1046 -5.71 21.34 -42.19
CA VAL A 1046 -6.99 21.97 -41.79
C VAL A 1046 -6.78 23.48 -41.74
N ALA A 1047 -7.57 24.23 -42.51
CA ALA A 1047 -7.54 25.69 -42.56
C ALA A 1047 -8.08 26.34 -41.28
N ALA A 1048 -7.90 27.66 -41.15
CA ALA A 1048 -8.35 28.41 -39.99
C ALA A 1048 -9.87 28.30 -39.81
N GLU A 1049 -10.60 28.25 -40.91
CA GLU A 1049 -12.06 28.12 -41.04
C GLU A 1049 -12.54 26.67 -40.84
N GLY A 1050 -11.64 25.69 -40.95
CA GLY A 1050 -11.93 24.26 -40.78
C GLY A 1050 -12.01 23.46 -42.08
N GLU A 1051 -11.79 24.12 -43.23
CA GLU A 1051 -11.72 23.46 -44.54
C GLU A 1051 -10.47 22.57 -44.66
N PHE A 1052 -10.57 21.51 -45.48
CA PHE A 1052 -9.45 20.60 -45.74
C PHE A 1052 -8.76 20.99 -47.04
N CYS A 1053 -7.47 21.30 -46.99
CA CYS A 1053 -6.72 21.77 -48.16
C CYS A 1053 -5.51 20.87 -48.47
N ASN A 1054 -5.21 20.68 -49.75
CA ASN A 1054 -4.01 19.97 -50.21
C ASN A 1054 -2.74 20.85 -50.05
N ALA A 1055 -1.60 20.38 -50.60
CA ALA A 1055 -0.32 21.10 -50.50
C ALA A 1055 -0.27 22.42 -51.31
N GLN A 1056 -1.18 22.58 -52.28
CA GLN A 1056 -1.37 23.78 -53.10
C GLN A 1056 -2.43 24.73 -52.52
N ASP A 1057 -2.93 24.42 -51.32
CA ASP A 1057 -4.01 25.13 -50.63
C ASP A 1057 -5.38 25.07 -51.30
N GLU A 1058 -5.62 24.05 -52.13
CA GLU A 1058 -6.92 23.83 -52.78
C GLU A 1058 -7.81 22.93 -51.90
N PRO A 1059 -9.12 23.25 -51.77
CA PRO A 1059 -10.06 22.42 -51.01
C PRO A 1059 -10.16 21.00 -51.54
N ILE A 1060 -10.23 20.02 -50.63
CA ILE A 1060 -10.41 18.61 -50.96
C ILE A 1060 -11.57 17.99 -50.18
N ASP A 1061 -12.27 17.06 -50.82
CA ASP A 1061 -13.26 16.20 -50.17
C ASP A 1061 -12.61 14.90 -49.68
N LEU A 1062 -12.94 14.50 -48.45
CA LEU A 1062 -12.44 13.27 -47.83
C LEU A 1062 -13.46 12.14 -48.01
N PRO A 1063 -13.05 10.91 -48.40
CA PRO A 1063 -13.95 9.77 -48.48
C PRO A 1063 -14.57 9.42 -47.13
N ALA A 1064 -15.84 9.02 -47.10
CA ALA A 1064 -16.59 8.77 -45.86
C ALA A 1064 -16.03 7.61 -45.02
N ASP A 1065 -15.42 6.63 -45.68
CA ASP A 1065 -14.80 5.44 -45.10
C ASP A 1065 -13.28 5.58 -44.92
N ALA A 1066 -12.72 6.76 -45.19
CA ALA A 1066 -11.31 7.01 -45.00
C ALA A 1066 -10.91 7.01 -43.53
N LEU A 1067 -9.73 6.44 -43.28
CA LEU A 1067 -9.01 6.59 -42.04
C LEU A 1067 -8.12 7.83 -42.12
N ILE A 1068 -8.09 8.61 -41.05
CA ILE A 1068 -7.31 9.84 -40.94
C ILE A 1068 -6.20 9.63 -39.91
N GLY A 1069 -4.99 10.10 -40.21
CA GLY A 1069 -3.85 10.01 -39.30
C GLY A 1069 -2.87 11.15 -39.53
N ILE A 1070 -1.94 11.37 -38.60
CA ILE A 1070 -0.88 12.35 -38.81
C ILE A 1070 0.09 11.78 -39.85
N ALA A 1071 0.32 12.51 -40.94
CA ALA A 1071 1.12 12.02 -42.05
C ALA A 1071 2.62 11.99 -41.68
N HIS A 1072 3.25 10.85 -41.90
CA HIS A 1072 4.66 10.62 -41.63
C HIS A 1072 5.50 11.02 -42.86
N PRO A 1073 6.67 11.68 -42.69
CA PRO A 1073 7.45 12.16 -43.84
C PRO A 1073 7.95 11.07 -44.79
N LEU A 1074 8.10 9.82 -44.32
CA LEU A 1074 8.43 8.66 -45.18
C LEU A 1074 7.28 8.24 -46.10
N GLU A 1075 6.02 8.59 -45.77
CA GLU A 1075 4.86 8.28 -46.59
C GLU A 1075 4.70 9.29 -47.75
N MET A 1076 5.27 10.49 -47.59
CA MET A 1076 5.17 11.59 -48.55
C MET A 1076 6.27 11.50 -49.63
N THR A 1077 5.94 11.94 -50.84
CA THR A 1077 6.95 12.17 -51.89
C THR A 1077 7.79 13.40 -51.56
N GLU A 1078 8.97 13.52 -52.17
CA GLU A 1078 9.83 14.71 -51.98
C GLU A 1078 9.16 16.01 -52.46
N GLY A 1079 8.40 15.94 -53.56
CA GLY A 1079 7.59 17.06 -54.05
C GLY A 1079 6.56 17.50 -53.01
N MET A 1080 5.73 16.56 -52.53
CA MET A 1080 4.69 16.85 -51.53
C MET A 1080 5.27 17.43 -50.24
N ARG A 1081 6.40 16.91 -49.75
CA ARG A 1081 7.09 17.47 -48.56
C ARG A 1081 7.53 18.92 -48.78
N SER A 1082 8.03 19.22 -49.97
CA SER A 1082 8.55 20.55 -50.32
C SER A 1082 7.41 21.57 -50.44
N GLU A 1083 6.29 21.17 -51.04
CA GLU A 1083 5.09 22.00 -51.17
C GLU A 1083 4.49 22.32 -49.80
N PHE A 1084 4.30 21.34 -48.92
CA PHE A 1084 3.82 21.60 -47.56
C PHE A 1084 4.83 22.43 -46.74
N ALA A 1085 6.13 22.25 -46.94
CA ALA A 1085 7.14 23.05 -46.26
C ALA A 1085 7.05 24.53 -46.67
N GLN A 1086 6.87 24.80 -47.96
CA GLN A 1086 6.65 26.14 -48.48
C GLN A 1086 5.35 26.73 -47.93
N LEU A 1087 4.25 25.97 -47.98
CA LEU A 1087 2.96 26.38 -47.46
C LEU A 1087 3.00 26.74 -45.97
N PHE A 1088 3.65 25.91 -45.15
CA PHE A 1088 3.80 26.20 -43.72
C PHE A 1088 4.67 27.44 -43.48
N ALA A 1089 5.68 27.70 -44.31
CA ALA A 1089 6.48 28.91 -44.23
C ALA A 1089 5.68 30.16 -44.62
N ASP A 1090 4.90 30.10 -45.71
CA ASP A 1090 4.10 31.22 -46.23
C ASP A 1090 3.02 31.67 -45.23
N TYR A 1091 2.42 30.71 -44.51
CA TYR A 1091 1.41 30.97 -43.47
C TYR A 1091 1.99 31.10 -42.04
N GLU A 1092 3.31 31.11 -41.89
CA GLU A 1092 4.01 31.14 -40.58
C GLU A 1092 3.53 30.05 -39.59
N ILE A 1093 3.16 28.87 -40.12
CA ILE A 1093 2.66 27.74 -39.35
C ILE A 1093 3.84 26.96 -38.77
N MET A 1094 3.98 27.03 -37.45
CA MET A 1094 4.95 26.25 -36.69
C MET A 1094 4.30 24.99 -36.12
N PRO A 1095 4.69 23.78 -36.56
CA PRO A 1095 4.17 22.54 -35.99
C PRO A 1095 4.66 22.34 -34.55
N PRO A 1096 3.86 21.73 -33.67
CA PRO A 1096 4.19 21.51 -32.25
C PRO A 1096 5.36 20.54 -32.01
N PHE A 1097 5.68 19.71 -33.00
CA PHE A 1097 6.82 18.79 -33.01
C PHE A 1097 7.38 18.68 -34.42
N ARG A 1098 8.58 18.12 -34.56
CA ARG A 1098 9.22 17.93 -35.87
C ARG A 1098 8.44 16.89 -36.68
N GLN A 1099 7.59 17.36 -37.59
CA GLN A 1099 6.86 16.53 -38.54
C GLN A 1099 7.61 16.43 -39.88
N LEU A 1100 7.64 17.49 -40.69
CA LEU A 1100 8.38 17.49 -41.97
C LEU A 1100 9.90 17.40 -41.76
N ALA A 1101 10.42 18.09 -40.75
CA ALA A 1101 11.84 18.05 -40.37
C ALA A 1101 12.19 16.86 -39.47
N ARG A 1102 11.33 15.84 -39.38
CA ARG A 1102 11.61 14.64 -38.60
C ARG A 1102 12.74 13.86 -39.25
N ARG A 1103 13.66 13.37 -38.42
CA ARG A 1103 14.78 12.55 -38.88
C ARG A 1103 14.25 11.16 -39.26
N THR A 1104 14.55 10.72 -40.48
CA THR A 1104 14.20 9.40 -40.98
C THR A 1104 15.48 8.61 -41.22
N VAL A 1105 15.51 7.35 -40.81
CA VAL A 1105 16.70 6.48 -40.86
C VAL A 1105 16.35 5.26 -41.70
N LEU A 1106 16.97 5.16 -42.87
CA LEU A 1106 16.84 4.01 -43.75
C LEU A 1106 18.08 3.12 -43.64
N LEU A 1107 17.87 1.80 -43.73
CA LEU A 1107 18.95 0.83 -43.82
C LEU A 1107 19.45 0.68 -45.27
N THR A 1108 20.73 0.38 -45.42
CA THR A 1108 21.26 -0.10 -46.71
C THR A 1108 20.81 -1.54 -46.98
N PRO A 1109 20.89 -2.04 -48.23
CA PRO A 1109 20.59 -3.45 -48.54
C PRO A 1109 21.40 -4.45 -47.71
N ASP A 1110 22.66 -4.13 -47.41
CA ASP A 1110 23.53 -4.99 -46.61
C ASP A 1110 23.12 -4.98 -45.12
N GLU A 1111 22.70 -3.82 -44.60
CA GLU A 1111 22.22 -3.71 -43.22
C GLU A 1111 20.87 -4.41 -43.00
N SER A 1112 19.97 -4.38 -44.00
CA SER A 1112 18.65 -5.02 -43.87
C SER A 1112 18.76 -6.54 -43.77
N THR A 1113 19.71 -7.14 -44.49
CA THR A 1113 19.97 -8.60 -44.46
C THR A 1113 20.77 -9.05 -43.23
N SER A 1114 21.29 -8.11 -42.44
CA SER A 1114 22.04 -8.38 -41.20
C SER A 1114 21.11 -8.52 -39.98
N ASN A 1115 21.61 -9.16 -38.91
CA ASN A 1115 20.98 -9.22 -37.60
C ASN A 1115 21.59 -8.25 -36.56
N SER A 1116 22.61 -7.50 -36.94
CA SER A 1116 23.35 -6.56 -36.09
C SER A 1116 23.79 -5.33 -36.88
N LEU A 1117 23.56 -4.13 -36.32
CA LEU A 1117 24.07 -2.87 -36.86
C LEU A 1117 25.37 -2.47 -36.13
N THR A 1118 26.39 -2.11 -36.91
CA THR A 1118 27.67 -1.56 -36.44
C THR A 1118 27.90 -0.12 -36.90
N ARG A 1119 26.87 0.55 -37.45
CA ARG A 1119 26.90 1.91 -37.99
C ARG A 1119 27.49 2.97 -37.03
N TRP A 1120 27.38 2.74 -35.72
CA TRP A 1120 27.87 3.66 -34.67
C TRP A 1120 29.08 3.12 -33.91
N GLU A 1121 29.79 2.14 -34.45
CA GLU A 1121 31.00 1.60 -33.83
C GLU A 1121 32.04 2.70 -33.57
N GLY A 1122 32.63 2.70 -32.37
CA GLY A 1122 33.58 3.73 -31.92
C GLY A 1122 32.97 5.03 -31.40
N LYS A 1123 31.64 5.22 -31.48
CA LYS A 1123 30.95 6.39 -30.92
C LYS A 1123 30.61 6.19 -29.44
N SER A 1124 30.56 7.28 -28.68
CA SER A 1124 30.23 7.27 -27.25
C SER A 1124 29.20 8.35 -26.90
N ALA A 1125 28.37 8.08 -25.90
CA ALA A 1125 27.37 9.00 -25.39
C ALA A 1125 27.38 9.03 -23.86
N THR A 1126 26.93 10.12 -23.26
CA THR A 1126 26.81 10.21 -21.80
C THR A 1126 25.63 9.38 -21.27
N VAL A 1127 25.71 8.90 -20.03
CA VAL A 1127 24.60 8.21 -19.36
C VAL A 1127 23.33 9.07 -19.35
N GLY A 1128 23.45 10.38 -19.15
CA GLY A 1128 22.32 11.31 -19.24
C GLY A 1128 21.63 11.30 -20.61
N GLN A 1129 22.38 11.27 -21.71
CA GLN A 1129 21.82 11.17 -23.07
C GLN A 1129 21.14 9.82 -23.32
N LEU A 1130 21.75 8.72 -22.87
CA LEU A 1130 21.15 7.38 -22.97
C LEU A 1130 19.85 7.26 -22.16
N MET A 1131 19.80 7.85 -20.96
CA MET A 1131 18.57 7.91 -20.16
C MET A 1131 17.46 8.71 -20.86
N GLY A 1132 17.82 9.66 -21.72
CA GLY A 1132 16.90 10.39 -22.59
C GLY A 1132 16.16 9.50 -23.60
N MET A 1133 16.71 8.33 -23.95
CA MET A 1133 16.07 7.38 -24.88
C MET A 1133 14.75 6.81 -24.35
N ARG A 1134 14.55 6.82 -23.02
CA ARG A 1134 13.28 6.41 -22.38
C ARG A 1134 12.09 7.21 -22.85
N TYR A 1135 12.29 8.50 -23.14
CA TYR A 1135 11.23 9.36 -23.67
C TYR A 1135 10.92 9.10 -25.15
N LYS A 1136 11.75 8.30 -25.83
CA LYS A 1136 11.57 7.89 -27.23
C LYS A 1136 11.18 6.41 -27.36
N GLY A 1137 10.71 5.76 -26.28
CA GLY A 1137 10.19 4.39 -26.31
C GLY A 1137 11.21 3.28 -26.04
N TRP A 1138 12.45 3.63 -25.68
CA TRP A 1138 13.46 2.64 -25.27
C TRP A 1138 13.39 2.38 -23.76
N GLU A 1139 13.22 1.14 -23.36
CA GLU A 1139 13.23 0.70 -21.97
C GLU A 1139 14.64 0.27 -21.54
N SER A 1140 14.96 0.43 -20.25
CA SER A 1140 16.25 -0.07 -19.76
C SER A 1140 16.18 -1.58 -19.53
N GLY A 1141 17.09 -2.31 -20.17
CA GLY A 1141 17.35 -3.72 -19.89
C GLY A 1141 18.26 -3.91 -18.67
N TYR A 1142 18.68 -5.15 -18.40
CA TYR A 1142 19.62 -5.46 -17.32
C TYR A 1142 21.08 -5.15 -17.73
N GLU A 1143 21.82 -4.52 -16.80
CA GLU A 1143 23.28 -4.35 -16.68
C GLU A 1143 24.08 -3.64 -17.80
N ASP A 1144 23.64 -3.61 -19.07
CA ASP A 1144 24.38 -2.92 -20.14
C ASP A 1144 23.57 -2.62 -21.43
N ALA A 1145 22.22 -2.62 -21.35
CA ALA A 1145 21.38 -2.54 -22.56
C ALA A 1145 20.13 -1.65 -22.44
N PHE A 1146 19.71 -1.10 -23.58
CA PHE A 1146 18.38 -0.53 -23.82
C PHE A 1146 17.60 -1.43 -24.79
N VAL A 1147 16.31 -1.60 -24.55
CA VAL A 1147 15.41 -2.46 -25.32
C VAL A 1147 14.28 -1.64 -25.92
N TYR A 1148 13.96 -1.86 -27.18
CA TYR A 1148 12.81 -1.25 -27.85
C TYR A 1148 11.89 -2.36 -28.38
N GLY A 1149 10.63 -2.37 -27.94
CA GLY A 1149 9.64 -3.36 -28.35
C GLY A 1149 8.94 -2.98 -29.67
N LEU A 1150 8.76 -3.96 -30.56
CA LEU A 1150 8.03 -3.87 -31.83
C LEU A 1150 7.16 -5.13 -32.00
N GLY A 1151 6.08 -5.23 -31.21
CA GLY A 1151 5.22 -6.42 -31.21
C GLY A 1151 5.98 -7.67 -30.77
N GLU A 1152 6.08 -8.67 -31.66
CA GLU A 1152 6.85 -9.90 -31.42
C GLU A 1152 8.37 -9.69 -31.48
N TYR A 1153 8.82 -8.55 -32.00
CA TYR A 1153 10.23 -8.21 -32.14
C TYR A 1153 10.71 -7.29 -31.03
N ARG A 1154 12.00 -7.36 -30.71
CA ARG A 1154 12.67 -6.40 -29.84
C ARG A 1154 14.05 -6.04 -30.37
N LEU A 1155 14.39 -4.76 -30.34
CA LEU A 1155 15.73 -4.27 -30.62
C LEU A 1155 16.48 -4.11 -29.30
N VAL A 1156 17.71 -4.61 -29.25
CA VAL A 1156 18.57 -4.54 -28.06
C VAL A 1156 19.82 -3.76 -28.42
N LEU A 1157 19.96 -2.57 -27.85
CA LEU A 1157 21.11 -1.70 -27.93
C LEU A 1157 22.04 -1.95 -26.74
N LYS A 1158 23.28 -2.36 -26.98
CA LYS A 1158 24.30 -2.59 -25.94
C LYS A 1158 25.40 -1.55 -25.95
N PHE A 1159 25.97 -1.31 -24.78
CA PHE A 1159 27.09 -0.39 -24.57
C PHE A 1159 28.14 -0.98 -23.62
N SER A 1160 29.35 -0.42 -23.64
CA SER A 1160 30.48 -0.82 -22.79
C SER A 1160 30.99 0.39 -21.99
N PRO A 1161 31.39 0.24 -20.70
CA PRO A 1161 31.52 -0.99 -19.91
C PRO A 1161 30.23 -1.54 -19.27
N GLY A 1162 29.07 -0.93 -19.55
CA GLY A 1162 27.80 -1.21 -18.87
C GLY A 1162 27.56 -0.26 -17.69
N PHE A 1163 26.31 -0.09 -17.24
CA PHE A 1163 25.99 0.74 -16.07
C PHE A 1163 24.68 0.31 -15.38
N ASN A 1164 24.65 0.44 -14.05
CA ASN A 1164 23.47 0.13 -13.21
C ASN A 1164 22.68 1.42 -12.93
N HIS A 1165 21.39 1.46 -13.29
CA HIS A 1165 20.56 2.68 -13.29
C HIS A 1165 20.27 3.30 -11.92
N TYR A 1166 20.70 2.69 -10.81
CA TYR A 1166 20.41 3.17 -9.46
C TYR A 1166 21.46 4.13 -8.87
N ASN A 1167 22.69 4.24 -9.42
CA ASN A 1167 23.72 5.11 -8.80
C ASN A 1167 24.92 5.45 -9.72
N VAL A 1168 24.70 6.12 -10.86
CA VAL A 1168 25.79 6.44 -11.82
C VAL A 1168 25.81 7.93 -12.14
N ASP A 1169 27.03 8.48 -12.25
CA ASP A 1169 27.29 9.85 -12.72
C ASP A 1169 26.67 10.06 -14.12
N SER A 1170 25.77 11.04 -14.25
CA SER A 1170 25.09 11.35 -15.51
C SER A 1170 26.04 11.77 -16.63
N LYS A 1171 27.29 12.15 -16.30
CA LYS A 1171 28.34 12.53 -17.24
C LYS A 1171 29.24 11.38 -17.68
N ALA A 1172 29.11 10.18 -17.11
CA ALA A 1172 29.91 9.02 -17.52
C ALA A 1172 29.69 8.69 -19.00
N LEU A 1173 30.77 8.43 -19.74
CA LEU A 1173 30.73 8.09 -21.17
C LEU A 1173 30.57 6.58 -21.37
N MET A 1174 29.66 6.20 -22.26
CA MET A 1174 29.34 4.84 -22.65
C MET A 1174 29.57 4.68 -24.15
N SER A 1175 30.36 3.67 -24.55
CA SER A 1175 30.64 3.40 -25.95
C SER A 1175 29.61 2.46 -26.55
N PHE A 1176 29.14 2.75 -27.76
CA PHE A 1176 28.26 1.87 -28.53
C PHE A 1176 28.94 0.51 -28.77
N ARG A 1177 28.22 -0.59 -28.54
CA ARG A 1177 28.72 -1.96 -28.77
C ARG A 1177 28.01 -2.65 -29.93
N SER A 1178 26.68 -2.68 -29.90
CA SER A 1178 25.89 -3.32 -30.96
C SER A 1178 24.40 -2.99 -30.81
N LEU A 1179 23.68 -2.99 -31.92
CA LEU A 1179 22.21 -2.99 -31.92
C LEU A 1179 21.72 -4.21 -32.71
N ARG A 1180 20.94 -5.09 -32.06
CA ARG A 1180 20.46 -6.37 -32.63
C ARG A 1180 18.96 -6.53 -32.50
N VAL A 1181 18.34 -7.25 -33.43
CA VAL A 1181 16.91 -7.59 -33.39
C VAL A 1181 16.70 -9.06 -32.97
N TYR A 1182 15.68 -9.27 -32.14
CA TYR A 1182 15.26 -10.60 -31.67
C TYR A 1182 13.76 -10.80 -31.85
N ARG A 1183 13.34 -12.04 -32.13
CA ARG A 1183 11.97 -12.57 -32.03
C ARG A 1183 12.03 -13.83 -31.17
N ASP A 1184 11.23 -13.93 -30.10
CA ASP A 1184 11.23 -15.07 -29.16
C ASP A 1184 12.63 -15.46 -28.64
N ASN A 1185 13.44 -14.46 -28.25
CA ASN A 1185 14.85 -14.61 -27.85
C ASN A 1185 15.80 -15.17 -28.94
N LYS A 1186 15.34 -15.41 -30.18
CA LYS A 1186 16.17 -15.77 -31.33
C LYS A 1186 16.53 -14.53 -32.13
N SER A 1187 17.79 -14.44 -32.59
CA SER A 1187 18.23 -13.33 -33.42
C SER A 1187 17.67 -13.49 -34.84
N VAL A 1188 17.06 -12.44 -35.37
CA VAL A 1188 16.48 -12.37 -36.73
C VAL A 1188 17.13 -11.24 -37.52
N THR A 1189 16.78 -11.06 -38.79
CA THR A 1189 17.32 -9.97 -39.63
C THR A 1189 16.44 -8.72 -39.57
N PHE A 1190 17.00 -7.54 -39.88
CA PHE A 1190 16.23 -6.31 -39.93
C PHE A 1190 15.22 -6.26 -41.09
N ALA A 1191 15.38 -7.11 -42.11
CA ALA A 1191 14.46 -7.23 -43.25
C ALA A 1191 13.07 -7.76 -42.86
N GLU A 1192 12.94 -8.41 -41.70
CA GLU A 1192 11.65 -8.85 -41.17
C GLU A 1192 10.83 -7.71 -40.53
N LEU A 1193 11.46 -6.55 -40.31
CA LEU A 1193 10.81 -5.39 -39.72
C LEU A 1193 10.26 -4.44 -40.79
N ASP A 1194 9.13 -3.83 -40.47
CA ASP A 1194 8.58 -2.74 -41.27
C ASP A 1194 9.50 -1.50 -41.23
N VAL A 1195 9.64 -0.83 -42.38
CA VAL A 1195 10.58 0.29 -42.58
C VAL A 1195 10.23 1.49 -41.69
N PHE A 1196 8.94 1.75 -41.42
CA PHE A 1196 8.51 2.84 -40.56
C PHE A 1196 8.91 2.58 -39.11
N ASP A 1197 8.54 1.41 -38.61
CA ASP A 1197 8.79 0.98 -37.23
C ASP A 1197 10.31 0.95 -36.94
N LEU A 1198 11.10 0.52 -37.94
CA LEU A 1198 12.55 0.51 -37.86
C LEU A 1198 13.15 1.92 -37.90
N SER A 1199 12.73 2.79 -38.82
CA SER A 1199 13.22 4.17 -38.89
C SER A 1199 12.96 4.91 -37.57
N GLU A 1200 11.78 4.71 -36.98
CA GLU A 1200 11.42 5.29 -35.68
C GLU A 1200 12.30 4.79 -34.54
N ALA A 1201 12.51 3.47 -34.46
CA ALA A 1201 13.39 2.88 -33.45
C ALA A 1201 14.84 3.39 -33.58
N LEU A 1202 15.36 3.48 -34.80
CA LEU A 1202 16.75 3.89 -35.09
C LEU A 1202 16.97 5.41 -34.97
N SER A 1203 15.92 6.23 -35.05
CA SER A 1203 16.04 7.69 -34.98
C SER A 1203 16.72 8.19 -33.69
N ALA A 1204 16.45 7.56 -32.54
CA ALA A 1204 17.03 7.94 -31.26
C ALA A 1204 18.53 7.57 -31.14
N PRO A 1205 18.95 6.31 -31.43
CA PRO A 1205 20.37 5.98 -31.57
C PRO A 1205 21.09 6.89 -32.58
N ASP A 1206 20.47 7.17 -33.73
CA ASP A 1206 21.08 7.99 -34.78
C ASP A 1206 21.24 9.47 -34.38
N VAL A 1207 20.44 10.01 -33.44
CA VAL A 1207 20.65 11.34 -32.89
C VAL A 1207 21.72 11.35 -31.80
N ILE A 1208 21.84 10.28 -31.02
CA ILE A 1208 22.73 10.21 -29.85
C ILE A 1208 24.17 9.91 -30.26
N PHE A 1209 24.37 9.06 -31.26
CA PHE A 1209 25.69 8.57 -31.67
C PHE A 1209 26.25 9.25 -32.93
N HIS A 1210 25.47 10.13 -33.57
CA HIS A 1210 25.90 10.92 -34.71
C HIS A 1210 26.47 12.27 -34.25
#